data_AF-A0A932NIB5-F1
#
_entry.id   AF-A0A932NIB5-F1
#
_cell.length_a   1.000
_cell.length_b   1.000
_cell.length_c   1.000
_cell.angle_alpha   90.00
_cell.angle_beta   90.00
_cell.angle_gamma   90.00
#
_symmetry.space_group_name_H-M   'P 1'
#
loop_
_entity.id
_entity.type
_entity.pdbx_description
1 polymer ?
#
loop_
_entity_poly.entity_id
_entity_poly.type
_entity_poly.pdbx_seq_one_letter_code
_entity_poly.pdbx_strand_id
1 'polypeptide(L)'
;MKKLILFLCSLFLLIFTSSLSAQLVWEKFGDLKFPRHRHCAVQISNTEVLVIGGTSIAGAVGTPLSSCEIIDISKGTISMASSMNIPRHTFISLLTKDSNIVVVSGFSNDPSTGVTKSCELFDKKTRTWKVLGNLIIPRFQHNAEFINDHEILVVGGRHNDSYYTVMPDAEIFDINTGTSRLIGNYVSPISDGVSGYTSDGKLVVFGGREAGANSTRSKYIYSYNMVTEKWKQIDTLNEKVQKPNMTKLSNNKLLLYGGSVKEDNKTTFSRDIYIEDLGKFNRVGKTLDSRFRNSVSEFNNSLVLIMGGIIDDKDMYYDCTVTNKCEWFNLNNFQTSAGPNLNIPRNTFCTVSLPSIKNQSDKTIVAIGGSGKGEVILSSVEILEPINTPCNQNSAESLQLPNLYTSVVSISLDRKTLTTPYSISLCPDNKLLIIQMQGVEVNSSPEKSYGKVTSYSSAGNYEFIRVESVKDNIITLSKPLVRPYDMNGKIQILRVPEFKNLTISDKLLCPTWNDTIFGVIAFSVSDTLKLHQSIIADGAGFSGGKAVNAVATAQEHLDAYFAKEDSSKYALKGNGISNYLGNEHRAARGAVANAGGGGNNHNAGGGGGANGGCGGNGGFGWDLMEKGSKEDAQGIGGYPIDNTGNKIFMGGGGGAGHSNEATGTNGGNGGGIIIIDANVIVAGGGQISAKGKSVESAPYDGAGGGGGGGTVIIKSNKIVGNLSIESYGGSGGGVTVHRDGPGGGGGGGVIGFSLPAVPNGANFDFRGGYGGKSRTLEDYGQSDGCNGVLLNNVDIPGDHTILEDVGEEIPIHSDEVRIYPLPADEIVSISSSNDFVATSCIIYDILGNYVRNGQKNAL
;
A
#
# COMPACT_ATOMS: atom_id res chain seq x y z
N MET A 1 -18.88 27.30 -17.20
CA MET A 1 -19.49 26.91 -15.89
C MET A 1 -20.06 25.50 -15.85
N LYS A 2 -20.82 25.00 -16.84
CA LYS A 2 -21.25 23.57 -16.87
C LYS A 2 -20.12 22.53 -17.14
N LYS A 3 -18.93 22.96 -17.56
CA LYS A 3 -17.73 22.09 -17.72
C LYS A 3 -16.84 22.01 -16.47
N LEU A 4 -17.05 22.87 -15.47
CA LEU A 4 -16.26 22.86 -14.23
C LEU A 4 -16.88 21.93 -13.16
N ILE A 5 -18.20 21.71 -13.22
CA ILE A 5 -18.97 20.94 -12.24
C ILE A 5 -18.90 19.41 -12.49
N LEU A 6 -18.71 18.94 -13.72
CA LEU A 6 -18.48 17.50 -13.99
C LEU A 6 -17.07 17.02 -13.60
N PHE A 7 -16.12 17.93 -13.40
CA PHE A 7 -14.75 17.58 -12.99
C PHE A 7 -14.63 17.37 -11.47
N LEU A 8 -15.53 17.99 -10.69
CA LEU A 8 -15.54 17.92 -9.22
C LEU A 8 -16.28 16.69 -8.67
N CYS A 9 -17.27 16.13 -9.37
CA CYS A 9 -18.04 14.98 -8.89
C CYS A 9 -17.40 13.61 -9.13
N SER A 10 -16.26 13.52 -9.81
CA SER A 10 -15.54 12.25 -10.04
C SER A 10 -14.35 12.04 -9.10
N LEU A 11 -14.06 13.03 -8.23
CA LEU A 11 -12.93 12.99 -7.30
C LEU A 11 -13.26 12.31 -5.96
N PHE A 12 -14.53 11.98 -5.69
CA PHE A 12 -15.00 11.60 -4.35
C PHE A 12 -15.24 10.10 -4.12
N LEU A 13 -14.86 9.20 -5.05
CA LEU A 13 -15.27 7.77 -4.94
C LEU A 13 -14.16 6.72 -4.86
N LEU A 14 -12.88 7.07 -4.66
CA LEU A 14 -11.80 6.06 -4.65
C LEU A 14 -10.71 6.36 -3.59
N ILE A 15 -11.01 6.25 -2.29
CA ILE A 15 -9.96 6.07 -1.28
C ILE A 15 -10.42 5.05 -0.24
N PHE A 16 -10.05 3.78 -0.45
CA PHE A 16 -9.90 2.80 0.63
C PHE A 16 -8.80 1.82 0.21
N THR A 17 -7.97 1.39 1.17
CA THR A 17 -6.78 0.51 1.15
C THR A 17 -5.51 1.12 0.52
N SER A 18 -4.40 1.21 1.23
CA SER A 18 -3.64 0.05 1.70
C SER A 18 -2.73 0.39 2.89
N SER A 19 -2.56 -0.63 3.74
CA SER A 19 -1.62 -0.73 4.84
C SER A 19 -0.16 -0.89 4.38
N LEU A 20 0.76 -0.47 5.25
CA LEU A 20 2.17 -0.86 5.40
C LEU A 20 2.65 -2.01 4.48
N SER A 21 3.65 -1.74 3.66
CA SER A 21 4.51 -2.78 3.08
C SER A 21 5.95 -2.31 3.25
N ALA A 22 6.77 -3.13 3.93
CA ALA A 22 8.23 -3.04 3.88
C ALA A 22 8.64 -2.86 2.42
N GLN A 23 9.49 -1.87 2.10
CA GLN A 23 9.71 -1.47 0.70
C GLN A 23 10.27 -2.64 -0.10
N LEU A 24 9.42 -3.35 -0.83
CA LEU A 24 9.83 -4.42 -1.74
C LEU A 24 10.68 -3.77 -2.84
N VAL A 25 11.91 -4.24 -3.04
CA VAL A 25 12.80 -3.76 -4.11
C VAL A 25 13.17 -4.94 -4.99
N TRP A 26 13.20 -4.71 -6.30
CA TRP A 26 13.70 -5.72 -7.23
C TRP A 26 15.21 -5.84 -7.08
N GLU A 27 15.70 -7.05 -6.90
CA GLU A 27 17.12 -7.36 -6.85
C GLU A 27 17.53 -8.14 -8.10
N LYS A 28 18.76 -7.89 -8.58
CA LYS A 28 19.35 -8.73 -9.62
C LYS A 28 19.70 -10.09 -9.00
N PHE A 29 19.06 -11.16 -9.47
CA PHE A 29 19.33 -12.52 -9.01
C PHE A 29 20.51 -13.16 -9.76
N GLY A 30 20.59 -12.92 -11.07
CA GLY A 30 21.62 -13.51 -11.91
C GLY A 30 21.30 -13.39 -13.40
N ASP A 31 22.03 -14.14 -14.22
CA ASP A 31 21.85 -14.17 -15.67
C ASP A 31 21.71 -15.62 -16.15
N LEU A 32 20.71 -15.87 -17.00
CA LEU A 32 20.59 -17.08 -17.79
C LEU A 32 21.80 -17.22 -18.72
N LYS A 33 22.25 -18.45 -18.94
CA LYS A 33 23.31 -18.75 -19.91
C LYS A 33 22.89 -18.40 -21.34
N PHE A 34 21.62 -18.66 -21.67
CA PHE A 34 21.05 -18.30 -22.96
C PHE A 34 19.99 -17.22 -22.78
N PRO A 35 20.24 -15.98 -23.26
CA PRO A 35 19.22 -14.94 -23.34
C PRO A 35 18.01 -15.45 -24.10
N ARG A 36 16.81 -15.16 -23.60
CA ARG A 36 15.59 -15.70 -24.19
C ARG A 36 14.37 -14.82 -23.95
N HIS A 37 13.52 -14.73 -24.96
CA HIS A 37 12.13 -14.28 -24.84
C HIS A 37 11.18 -15.33 -25.45
N ARG A 38 9.85 -15.17 -25.29
CA ARG A 38 8.84 -16.13 -25.79
C ARG A 38 9.05 -17.58 -25.31
N HIS A 39 9.70 -17.72 -24.16
CA HIS A 39 9.93 -18.96 -23.44
C HIS A 39 8.77 -19.24 -22.48
N CYS A 40 8.80 -20.38 -21.79
CA CYS A 40 7.95 -20.65 -20.64
C CYS A 40 8.83 -20.77 -19.39
N ALA A 41 8.29 -20.37 -18.23
CA ALA A 41 8.92 -20.60 -16.93
C ALA A 41 7.89 -21.25 -16.01
N VAL A 42 8.24 -22.37 -15.39
CA VAL A 42 7.32 -23.19 -14.60
C VAL A 42 7.94 -23.52 -13.25
N GLN A 43 7.19 -23.31 -12.17
CA GLN A 43 7.59 -23.74 -10.83
C GLN A 43 7.71 -25.26 -10.77
N ILE A 44 8.88 -25.78 -10.40
CA ILE A 44 9.13 -27.23 -10.27
C ILE A 44 9.28 -27.68 -8.80
N SER A 45 9.56 -26.77 -7.87
CA SER A 45 9.48 -27.02 -6.43
C SER A 45 9.14 -25.72 -5.68
N ASN A 46 9.15 -25.72 -4.35
CA ASN A 46 8.94 -24.48 -3.58
C ASN A 46 10.02 -23.42 -3.86
N THR A 47 11.18 -23.81 -4.37
CA THR A 47 12.34 -22.93 -4.53
C THR A 47 12.97 -23.00 -5.92
N GLU A 48 12.43 -23.79 -6.84
CA GLU A 48 13.02 -23.98 -8.16
C GLU A 48 12.03 -23.64 -9.29
N VAL A 49 12.55 -22.95 -10.31
CA VAL A 49 11.85 -22.63 -11.56
C VAL A 49 12.60 -23.24 -12.73
N LEU A 50 11.89 -24.00 -13.57
CA LEU A 50 12.41 -24.48 -14.85
C LEU A 50 12.06 -23.48 -15.96
N VAL A 51 13.08 -22.97 -16.64
CA VAL A 51 12.99 -22.08 -17.79
C VAL A 51 13.18 -22.90 -19.07
N ILE A 52 12.23 -22.82 -19.99
CA ILE A 52 12.07 -23.79 -21.10
C ILE A 52 12.05 -23.06 -22.45
N GLY A 53 12.98 -23.42 -23.33
CA GLY A 53 13.00 -22.97 -24.73
C GLY A 53 13.04 -21.45 -24.91
N GLY A 54 12.32 -20.96 -25.92
CA GLY A 54 12.32 -19.55 -26.32
C GLY A 54 13.20 -19.29 -27.53
N THR A 55 13.53 -18.02 -27.77
CA THR A 55 14.49 -17.63 -28.80
C THR A 55 15.45 -16.56 -28.31
N SER A 56 16.69 -16.63 -28.80
CA SER A 56 17.81 -15.73 -28.45
C SER A 56 18.00 -14.55 -29.41
N ILE A 57 17.15 -14.41 -30.43
CA ILE A 57 17.23 -13.33 -31.44
C ILE A 57 15.89 -12.61 -31.52
N ALA A 58 15.94 -11.27 -31.58
CA ALA A 58 14.77 -10.44 -31.80
C ALA A 58 14.18 -10.58 -33.22
N GLY A 59 12.85 -10.54 -33.34
CA GLY A 59 12.15 -10.56 -34.62
C GLY A 59 10.96 -11.54 -34.69
N ALA A 60 10.36 -11.69 -35.88
CA ALA A 60 9.21 -12.56 -36.08
C ALA A 60 9.56 -14.07 -36.07
N VAL A 61 10.78 -14.43 -36.46
CA VAL A 61 11.20 -15.82 -36.83
C VAL A 61 12.41 -16.33 -36.00
N GLY A 62 12.72 -15.70 -34.86
CA GLY A 62 13.97 -15.94 -34.10
C GLY A 62 14.35 -17.42 -33.91
N THR A 63 15.66 -17.72 -33.85
CA THR A 63 16.18 -19.09 -33.72
C THR A 63 15.63 -19.79 -32.47
N PRO A 64 14.87 -20.89 -32.61
CA PRO A 64 14.28 -21.60 -31.48
C PRO A 64 15.36 -22.29 -30.62
N LEU A 65 15.15 -22.29 -29.30
CA LEU A 65 16.04 -22.95 -28.33
C LEU A 65 15.42 -24.24 -27.80
N SER A 66 16.24 -25.28 -27.65
CA SER A 66 15.89 -26.50 -26.90
C SER A 66 16.38 -26.45 -25.46
N SER A 67 17.32 -25.55 -25.16
CA SER A 67 17.97 -25.43 -23.86
C SER A 67 16.98 -25.09 -22.75
N CYS A 68 17.10 -25.78 -21.63
CA CYS A 68 16.41 -25.46 -20.40
C CYS A 68 17.40 -25.07 -19.31
N GLU A 69 16.97 -24.24 -18.37
CA GLU A 69 17.76 -23.78 -17.23
C GLU A 69 16.92 -23.85 -15.96
N ILE A 70 17.54 -24.11 -14.80
CA ILE A 70 16.89 -24.09 -13.49
C ILE A 70 17.40 -22.90 -12.70
N ILE A 71 16.47 -22.11 -12.20
CA ILE A 71 16.70 -21.07 -11.20
C ILE A 71 16.36 -21.69 -9.84
N ASP A 72 17.33 -21.79 -8.93
CA ASP A 72 17.13 -22.26 -7.56
C ASP A 72 17.33 -21.08 -6.59
N ILE A 73 16.22 -20.53 -6.10
CA ILE A 73 16.23 -19.35 -5.22
C ILE A 73 16.84 -19.65 -3.85
N SER A 74 16.76 -20.90 -3.38
CA SER A 74 17.29 -21.28 -2.07
C SER A 74 18.82 -21.35 -2.06
N LYS A 75 19.41 -21.65 -3.22
CA LYS A 75 20.86 -21.71 -3.41
C LYS A 75 21.44 -20.44 -4.01
N GLY A 76 20.60 -19.52 -4.50
CA GLY A 76 21.06 -18.34 -5.22
C GLY A 76 21.77 -18.68 -6.53
N THR A 77 21.33 -19.73 -7.25
CA THR A 77 22.02 -20.23 -8.45
C THR A 77 21.11 -20.36 -9.67
N ILE A 78 21.72 -20.21 -10.85
CA ILE A 78 21.13 -20.56 -12.14
C ILE A 78 22.03 -21.62 -12.77
N SER A 79 21.44 -22.72 -13.23
CA SER A 79 22.18 -23.86 -13.81
C SER A 79 21.50 -24.45 -15.03
N MET A 80 22.27 -25.13 -15.88
CA MET A 80 21.72 -25.83 -17.04
C MET A 80 20.87 -27.03 -16.61
N ALA A 81 19.74 -27.22 -17.28
CA ALA A 81 18.89 -28.41 -17.14
C ALA A 81 18.91 -29.26 -18.42
N SER A 82 18.31 -30.46 -18.35
CA SER A 82 18.08 -31.29 -19.53
C SER A 82 17.32 -30.49 -20.59
N SER A 83 17.82 -30.52 -21.83
CA SER A 83 17.21 -29.81 -22.96
C SER A 83 16.03 -30.61 -23.53
N MET A 84 15.05 -29.92 -24.10
CA MET A 84 14.00 -30.56 -24.91
C MET A 84 14.62 -31.27 -26.11
N ASN A 85 13.92 -32.27 -26.66
CA ASN A 85 14.35 -32.95 -27.88
C ASN A 85 14.19 -32.03 -29.09
N ILE A 86 13.11 -31.25 -29.12
CA ILE A 86 12.82 -30.33 -30.23
C ILE A 86 12.88 -28.88 -29.73
N PRO A 87 13.76 -28.03 -30.29
CA PRO A 87 13.80 -26.60 -30.00
C PRO A 87 12.51 -25.90 -30.41
N ARG A 88 12.00 -25.01 -29.55
CA ARG A 88 10.71 -24.34 -29.77
C ARG A 88 10.57 -23.02 -29.03
N HIS A 89 9.75 -22.13 -29.57
CA HIS A 89 9.20 -20.95 -28.87
C HIS A 89 7.71 -20.79 -29.15
N THR A 90 7.01 -19.89 -28.42
CA THR A 90 5.56 -19.65 -28.59
C THR A 90 4.71 -20.92 -28.56
N PHE A 91 5.15 -21.89 -27.75
CA PHE A 91 4.44 -23.12 -27.42
C PHE A 91 3.63 -22.92 -26.13
N ILE A 92 2.78 -23.89 -25.78
CA ILE A 92 2.08 -23.92 -24.50
C ILE A 92 2.75 -24.96 -23.58
N SER A 93 2.91 -24.62 -22.30
CA SER A 93 3.32 -25.53 -21.24
C SER A 93 2.17 -25.78 -20.26
N LEU A 94 1.88 -27.03 -19.94
CA LEU A 94 0.82 -27.44 -19.01
C LEU A 94 1.40 -28.35 -17.92
N LEU A 95 0.72 -28.42 -16.77
CA LEU A 95 1.05 -29.34 -15.69
C LEU A 95 0.11 -30.55 -15.74
N THR A 96 0.69 -31.76 -15.68
CA THR A 96 -0.09 -32.98 -15.44
C THR A 96 -0.61 -33.01 -14.00
N LYS A 97 -1.54 -33.94 -13.72
CA LYS A 97 -2.02 -34.19 -12.35
C LYS A 97 -0.88 -34.50 -11.36
N ASP A 98 0.12 -35.24 -11.81
CA ASP A 98 1.32 -35.57 -11.04
C ASP A 98 2.38 -34.45 -11.09
N SER A 99 1.97 -33.24 -11.50
CA SER A 99 2.78 -32.02 -11.59
C SER A 99 3.93 -32.06 -12.60
N ASN A 100 4.04 -33.06 -13.49
CA ASN A 100 5.01 -33.06 -14.57
C ASN A 100 4.66 -32.00 -15.63
N ILE A 101 5.60 -31.60 -16.47
CA ILE A 101 5.38 -30.51 -17.44
C ILE A 101 5.23 -31.09 -18.84
N VAL A 102 4.13 -30.77 -19.52
CA VAL A 102 3.93 -31.08 -20.95
C VAL A 102 4.10 -29.81 -21.76
N VAL A 103 4.91 -29.86 -22.82
CA VAL A 103 4.99 -28.80 -23.84
C VAL A 103 4.33 -29.27 -25.12
N VAL A 104 3.49 -28.41 -25.71
CA VAL A 104 2.66 -28.73 -26.88
C VAL A 104 3.08 -27.86 -28.06
N SER A 105 3.53 -28.51 -29.14
CA SER A 105 3.82 -27.88 -30.44
C SER A 105 4.71 -26.62 -30.32
N GLY A 106 4.54 -25.61 -31.18
CA GLY A 106 5.31 -24.37 -31.18
C GLY A 106 6.20 -24.18 -32.41
N PHE A 107 6.67 -22.94 -32.57
CA PHE A 107 7.53 -22.56 -33.69
C PHE A 107 8.90 -23.19 -33.50
N SER A 108 9.39 -23.89 -34.53
CA SER A 108 10.61 -24.70 -34.49
C SER A 108 11.40 -24.56 -35.81
N ASN A 109 12.47 -25.32 -35.92
CA ASN A 109 13.28 -25.47 -37.14
C ASN A 109 12.90 -26.75 -37.90
N ASP A 110 11.63 -27.16 -37.84
CA ASP A 110 11.10 -28.21 -38.72
C ASP A 110 11.27 -27.78 -40.19
N PRO A 111 11.94 -28.58 -41.04
CA PRO A 111 12.26 -28.17 -42.40
C PRO A 111 11.04 -28.15 -43.34
N SER A 112 9.94 -28.81 -42.97
CA SER A 112 8.72 -28.85 -43.78
C SER A 112 7.77 -27.71 -43.44
N THR A 113 7.60 -27.44 -42.14
CA THR A 113 6.58 -26.52 -41.64
C THR A 113 7.12 -25.45 -40.72
N GLY A 114 8.40 -25.37 -40.36
CA GLY A 114 8.90 -24.38 -39.37
C GLY A 114 8.18 -24.42 -38.01
N VAL A 115 7.38 -25.45 -37.74
CA VAL A 115 6.50 -25.57 -36.59
C VAL A 115 6.40 -27.05 -36.25
N THR A 116 6.80 -27.42 -35.02
CA THR A 116 6.80 -28.83 -34.62
C THR A 116 5.40 -29.28 -34.26
N LYS A 117 5.02 -30.50 -34.66
CA LYS A 117 3.81 -31.16 -34.17
C LYS A 117 4.05 -31.91 -32.86
N SER A 118 5.28 -32.02 -32.37
CA SER A 118 5.58 -32.89 -31.24
C SER A 118 5.11 -32.31 -29.91
N CYS A 119 4.69 -33.20 -29.03
CA CYS A 119 4.43 -32.95 -27.62
C CYS A 119 5.49 -33.66 -26.79
N GLU A 120 6.05 -32.99 -25.79
CA GLU A 120 7.11 -33.55 -24.92
C GLU A 120 6.74 -33.40 -23.44
N LEU A 121 7.15 -34.37 -22.63
CA LEU A 121 6.98 -34.39 -21.19
C LEU A 121 8.33 -34.22 -20.51
N PHE A 122 8.43 -33.28 -19.58
CA PHE A 122 9.48 -33.23 -18.57
C PHE A 122 9.00 -33.96 -17.32
N ASP A 123 9.65 -35.07 -17.03
CA ASP A 123 9.45 -35.80 -15.78
C ASP A 123 10.26 -35.09 -14.69
N LYS A 124 9.58 -34.52 -13.70
CA LYS A 124 10.21 -33.74 -12.62
C LYS A 124 11.05 -34.59 -11.68
N LYS A 125 10.74 -35.88 -11.54
CA LYS A 125 11.45 -36.80 -10.64
C LYS A 125 12.82 -37.15 -11.20
N THR A 126 12.88 -37.49 -12.48
CA THR A 126 14.11 -37.83 -13.20
C THR A 126 14.82 -36.60 -13.76
N ARG A 127 14.11 -35.46 -13.86
CA ARG A 127 14.56 -34.22 -14.51
C ARG A 127 14.98 -34.43 -15.97
N THR A 128 14.22 -35.23 -16.71
CA THR A 128 14.49 -35.54 -18.13
C THR A 128 13.29 -35.30 -19.03
N TRP A 129 13.55 -35.08 -20.32
CA TRP A 129 12.53 -34.90 -21.35
C TRP A 129 12.29 -36.19 -22.14
N LYS A 130 11.03 -36.45 -22.49
CA LYS A 130 10.63 -37.53 -23.38
C LYS A 130 9.58 -37.03 -24.38
N VAL A 131 9.69 -37.44 -25.63
CA VAL A 131 8.65 -37.22 -26.65
C VAL A 131 7.45 -38.11 -26.34
N LEU A 132 6.27 -37.50 -26.18
CA LEU A 132 5.01 -38.21 -25.95
C LEU A 132 4.38 -38.68 -27.26
N GLY A 133 4.41 -37.82 -28.28
CA GLY A 133 3.64 -38.05 -29.49
C GLY A 133 3.51 -36.78 -30.32
N ASN A 134 2.54 -36.77 -31.25
CA ASN A 134 2.34 -35.66 -32.17
C ASN A 134 0.88 -35.23 -32.26
N LEU A 135 0.68 -33.93 -32.44
CA LEU A 135 -0.54 -33.34 -33.00
C LEU A 135 -0.73 -33.76 -34.46
N ILE A 136 -1.96 -33.65 -34.94
CA ILE A 136 -2.30 -33.71 -36.36
C ILE A 136 -1.84 -32.43 -37.05
N ILE A 137 -2.13 -31.26 -36.47
CA ILE A 137 -1.85 -29.96 -37.08
C ILE A 137 -0.74 -29.25 -36.30
N PRO A 138 0.43 -28.95 -36.91
CA PRO A 138 1.48 -28.17 -36.28
C PRO A 138 1.02 -26.72 -36.08
N ARG A 139 1.22 -26.17 -34.87
CA ARG A 139 0.68 -24.86 -34.50
C ARG A 139 1.51 -24.10 -33.47
N PHE A 140 1.57 -22.78 -33.59
CA PHE A 140 2.16 -21.89 -32.59
C PHE A 140 1.20 -20.74 -32.26
N GLN A 141 1.39 -20.07 -31.11
CA GLN A 141 0.44 -19.06 -30.59
C GLN A 141 -1.00 -19.59 -30.42
N HIS A 142 -1.13 -20.90 -30.23
CA HIS A 142 -2.39 -21.60 -29.99
C HIS A 142 -2.76 -21.57 -28.50
N ASN A 143 -3.97 -22.04 -28.18
CA ASN A 143 -4.45 -22.29 -26.83
C ASN A 143 -4.45 -23.78 -26.54
N ALA A 144 -4.18 -24.18 -25.30
CA ALA A 144 -4.29 -25.57 -24.90
C ALA A 144 -4.60 -25.70 -23.40
N GLU A 145 -5.41 -26.69 -23.02
CA GLU A 145 -5.74 -27.02 -21.63
C GLU A 145 -6.03 -28.52 -21.48
N PHE A 146 -5.68 -29.08 -20.32
CA PHE A 146 -6.13 -30.43 -19.96
C PHE A 146 -7.64 -30.45 -19.79
N ILE A 147 -8.34 -31.38 -20.44
CA ILE A 147 -9.79 -31.62 -20.27
C ILE A 147 -10.10 -32.77 -19.30
N ASN A 148 -9.08 -33.58 -19.01
CA ASN A 148 -9.05 -34.57 -17.93
C ASN A 148 -7.58 -34.91 -17.64
N ASP A 149 -7.33 -35.98 -16.89
CA ASP A 149 -5.99 -36.38 -16.43
C ASP A 149 -4.99 -36.70 -17.57
N HIS A 150 -5.46 -36.90 -18.82
CA HIS A 150 -4.60 -37.34 -19.93
C HIS A 150 -4.90 -36.69 -21.29
N GLU A 151 -6.07 -36.11 -21.49
CA GLU A 151 -6.43 -35.43 -22.74
C GLU A 151 -6.21 -33.92 -22.64
N ILE A 152 -5.58 -33.35 -23.66
CA ILE A 152 -5.34 -31.92 -23.84
C ILE A 152 -6.17 -31.45 -25.02
N LEU A 153 -7.10 -30.51 -24.78
CA LEU A 153 -7.75 -29.76 -25.86
C LEU A 153 -6.77 -28.71 -26.38
N VAL A 154 -6.56 -28.68 -27.70
CA VAL A 154 -5.69 -27.73 -28.38
C VAL A 154 -6.50 -26.97 -29.42
N VAL A 155 -6.44 -25.64 -29.41
CA VAL A 155 -7.35 -24.77 -30.16
C VAL A 155 -6.60 -23.67 -30.89
N GLY A 156 -6.90 -23.53 -32.18
CA GLY A 156 -6.43 -22.44 -33.03
C GLY A 156 -4.91 -22.36 -33.14
N GLY A 157 -4.39 -21.14 -33.22
CA GLY A 157 -3.01 -20.81 -33.49
C GLY A 157 -2.74 -20.51 -34.96
N ARG A 158 -1.47 -20.57 -35.33
CA ARG A 158 -0.98 -20.31 -36.69
C ARG A 158 -0.25 -21.51 -37.27
N HIS A 159 -0.38 -21.68 -38.58
CA HIS A 159 0.40 -22.64 -39.36
C HIS A 159 1.29 -21.91 -40.38
N ASN A 160 2.23 -22.65 -40.97
CA ASN A 160 3.36 -22.11 -41.74
C ASN A 160 3.11 -21.70 -43.19
N ASP A 161 2.01 -22.05 -43.86
CA ASP A 161 1.91 -21.76 -45.31
C ASP A 161 1.93 -20.26 -45.61
N SER A 162 1.82 -19.37 -44.61
CA SER A 162 2.08 -17.93 -44.81
C SER A 162 2.52 -17.11 -43.57
N TYR A 163 2.79 -17.64 -42.36
CA TYR A 163 2.86 -16.87 -41.08
C TYR A 163 1.60 -16.05 -40.70
N TYR A 164 0.74 -15.78 -41.68
CA TYR A 164 -0.46 -14.95 -41.62
C TYR A 164 -1.75 -15.78 -41.71
N THR A 165 -1.70 -17.10 -41.56
CA THR A 165 -2.92 -17.92 -41.54
C THR A 165 -3.22 -18.34 -40.11
N VAL A 166 -4.21 -17.67 -39.51
CA VAL A 166 -4.79 -18.07 -38.22
C VAL A 166 -5.87 -19.10 -38.49
N MET A 167 -5.92 -20.15 -37.66
CA MET A 167 -6.81 -21.29 -37.87
C MET A 167 -7.89 -21.39 -36.76
N PRO A 168 -9.10 -21.88 -37.07
CA PRO A 168 -10.12 -22.22 -36.08
C PRO A 168 -10.02 -23.69 -35.60
N ASP A 169 -9.16 -24.50 -36.22
CA ASP A 169 -9.06 -25.94 -35.98
C ASP A 169 -8.78 -26.28 -34.51
N ALA A 170 -9.47 -27.30 -34.01
CA ALA A 170 -9.28 -27.82 -32.68
C ALA A 170 -9.04 -29.34 -32.72
N GLU A 171 -8.18 -29.82 -31.84
CA GLU A 171 -7.85 -31.24 -31.70
C GLU A 171 -7.67 -31.61 -30.23
N ILE A 172 -7.89 -32.89 -29.90
CA ILE A 172 -7.65 -33.43 -28.57
C ILE A 172 -6.43 -34.35 -28.65
N PHE A 173 -5.39 -34.05 -27.88
CA PHE A 173 -4.17 -34.86 -27.77
C PHE A 173 -4.20 -35.69 -26.49
N ASP A 174 -4.03 -37.00 -26.62
CA ASP A 174 -3.95 -37.93 -25.49
C ASP A 174 -2.48 -38.22 -25.16
N ILE A 175 -2.05 -37.83 -23.95
CA ILE A 175 -0.66 -37.99 -23.50
C ILE A 175 -0.28 -39.45 -23.23
N ASN A 176 -1.24 -40.35 -23.02
CA ASN A 176 -0.99 -41.77 -22.78
C ASN A 176 -0.73 -42.52 -24.08
N THR A 177 -1.48 -42.20 -25.13
CA THR A 177 -1.34 -42.84 -26.44
C THR A 177 -0.35 -42.12 -27.36
N GLY A 178 -0.10 -40.83 -27.11
CA GLY A 178 0.75 -40.00 -27.97
C GLY A 178 0.09 -39.62 -29.29
N THR A 179 -1.24 -39.74 -29.38
CA THR A 179 -2.01 -39.48 -30.61
C THR A 179 -3.02 -38.36 -30.41
N SER A 180 -3.41 -37.72 -31.51
CA SER A 180 -4.45 -36.69 -31.50
C SER A 180 -5.58 -37.01 -32.47
N ARG A 181 -6.76 -36.43 -32.19
CA ARG A 181 -7.95 -36.48 -33.04
C ARG A 181 -8.52 -35.08 -33.26
N LEU A 182 -8.97 -34.80 -34.48
CA LEU A 182 -9.68 -33.55 -34.78
C LEU A 182 -11.07 -33.54 -34.13
N ILE A 183 -11.52 -32.36 -33.73
CA ILE A 183 -12.87 -32.12 -33.23
C ILE A 183 -13.51 -30.94 -33.96
N GLY A 184 -14.74 -30.58 -33.59
CA GLY A 184 -15.42 -29.41 -34.13
C GLY A 184 -14.60 -28.12 -33.94
N ASN A 185 -14.47 -27.36 -35.02
CA ASN A 185 -13.72 -26.10 -35.04
C ASN A 185 -14.21 -25.12 -33.96
N TYR A 186 -13.26 -24.34 -33.44
CA TYR A 186 -13.60 -23.12 -32.71
C TYR A 186 -14.40 -22.19 -33.62
N VAL A 187 -15.25 -21.39 -32.99
CA VAL A 187 -16.24 -20.52 -33.64
C VAL A 187 -15.66 -19.46 -34.58
N SER A 188 -14.36 -19.15 -34.44
CA SER A 188 -13.63 -18.24 -35.32
C SER A 188 -12.15 -18.64 -35.37
N PRO A 189 -11.34 -18.16 -36.32
CA PRO A 189 -9.89 -18.29 -36.20
C PRO A 189 -9.37 -17.53 -34.97
N ILE A 190 -8.41 -18.10 -34.23
CA ILE A 190 -7.84 -17.46 -33.03
C ILE A 190 -6.33 -17.69 -32.91
N SER A 191 -5.55 -16.63 -32.66
CA SER A 191 -4.14 -16.70 -32.23
C SER A 191 -3.84 -15.64 -31.19
N ASP A 192 -2.82 -15.85 -30.34
CA ASP A 192 -2.52 -14.99 -29.18
C ASP A 192 -3.75 -14.79 -28.25
N GLY A 193 -4.61 -15.80 -28.13
CA GLY A 193 -5.69 -15.84 -27.16
C GLY A 193 -5.23 -16.36 -25.80
N VAL A 194 -6.16 -16.47 -24.85
CA VAL A 194 -5.93 -17.11 -23.54
C VAL A 194 -6.95 -18.22 -23.30
N SER A 195 -6.54 -19.22 -22.54
CA SER A 195 -7.37 -20.36 -22.12
C SER A 195 -7.15 -20.68 -20.64
N GLY A 196 -8.17 -21.24 -20.00
CA GLY A 196 -8.09 -21.65 -18.60
C GLY A 196 -9.44 -22.16 -18.06
N TYR A 197 -9.43 -22.58 -16.80
CA TYR A 197 -10.63 -23.01 -16.08
C TYR A 197 -11.15 -21.92 -15.17
N THR A 198 -12.43 -21.60 -15.33
CA THR A 198 -13.17 -20.72 -14.42
C THR A 198 -13.35 -21.36 -13.04
N SER A 199 -13.70 -20.57 -12.03
CA SER A 199 -13.90 -21.05 -10.67
C SER A 199 -15.06 -22.05 -10.54
N ASP A 200 -16.00 -22.06 -11.49
CA ASP A 200 -17.09 -23.05 -11.60
C ASP A 200 -16.75 -24.27 -12.49
N GLY A 201 -15.49 -24.41 -12.92
CA GLY A 201 -14.98 -25.60 -13.61
C GLY A 201 -15.24 -25.63 -15.11
N LYS A 202 -15.60 -24.51 -15.74
CA LYS A 202 -15.74 -24.44 -17.21
C LYS A 202 -14.42 -24.09 -17.87
N LEU A 203 -14.06 -24.86 -18.88
CA LEU A 203 -12.98 -24.50 -19.79
C LEU A 203 -13.41 -23.31 -20.64
N VAL A 204 -12.59 -22.26 -20.68
CA VAL A 204 -12.83 -21.06 -21.50
C VAL A 204 -11.67 -20.80 -22.45
N VAL A 205 -11.99 -20.29 -23.64
CA VAL A 205 -11.03 -19.82 -24.65
C VAL A 205 -11.54 -18.50 -25.22
N PHE A 206 -10.71 -17.46 -25.20
CA PHE A 206 -11.11 -16.13 -25.68
C PHE A 206 -9.94 -15.18 -25.94
N GLY A 207 -10.30 -14.01 -26.50
CA GLY A 207 -9.36 -12.98 -26.94
C GLY A 207 -8.69 -13.34 -28.26
N GLY A 208 -7.48 -12.85 -28.45
CA GLY A 208 -6.66 -13.13 -29.63
C GLY A 208 -7.05 -12.30 -30.86
N ARG A 209 -6.47 -12.69 -32.00
CA ARG A 209 -6.68 -12.04 -33.28
C ARG A 209 -6.66 -13.01 -34.46
N GLU A 210 -7.26 -12.57 -35.56
CA GLU A 210 -7.02 -13.09 -36.92
C GLU A 210 -5.64 -12.63 -37.44
N ALA A 211 -5.27 -12.92 -38.68
CA ALA A 211 -4.00 -12.46 -39.22
C ALA A 211 -4.16 -11.47 -40.38
N GLY A 212 -3.12 -10.68 -40.60
CA GLY A 212 -3.10 -9.54 -41.51
C GLY A 212 -3.08 -8.19 -40.78
N ALA A 213 -2.83 -7.12 -41.52
CA ALA A 213 -3.00 -5.74 -41.04
C ALA A 213 -4.51 -5.41 -40.94
N ASN A 214 -4.91 -4.66 -39.92
CA ASN A 214 -6.32 -4.39 -39.56
C ASN A 214 -7.07 -5.64 -39.05
N SER A 215 -6.35 -6.56 -38.40
CA SER A 215 -6.94 -7.80 -37.90
C SER A 215 -8.04 -7.53 -36.87
N THR A 216 -9.11 -8.32 -36.93
CA THR A 216 -10.15 -8.28 -35.91
C THR A 216 -9.68 -8.96 -34.63
N ARG A 217 -10.15 -8.43 -33.49
CA ARG A 217 -9.95 -8.97 -32.15
C ARG A 217 -11.28 -9.49 -31.62
N SER A 218 -11.25 -10.52 -30.78
CA SER A 218 -12.45 -11.01 -30.13
C SER A 218 -12.65 -10.39 -28.74
N LYS A 219 -13.90 -10.18 -28.37
CA LYS A 219 -14.34 -9.88 -27.00
C LYS A 219 -15.17 -11.01 -26.40
N TYR A 220 -15.49 -12.03 -27.20
CA TYR A 220 -16.43 -13.07 -26.81
C TYR A 220 -15.71 -14.19 -26.08
N ILE A 221 -16.32 -14.66 -25.00
CA ILE A 221 -15.80 -15.76 -24.19
C ILE A 221 -16.58 -17.01 -24.50
N TYR A 222 -15.88 -18.02 -25.02
CA TYR A 222 -16.46 -19.30 -25.39
C TYR A 222 -16.00 -20.39 -24.44
N SER A 223 -16.94 -21.27 -24.10
CA SER A 223 -16.67 -22.48 -23.35
C SER A 223 -16.89 -23.71 -24.22
N TYR A 224 -16.03 -24.70 -24.04
CA TYR A 224 -16.14 -26.00 -24.69
C TYR A 224 -16.92 -26.97 -23.80
N ASN A 225 -18.00 -27.54 -24.34
CA ASN A 225 -18.74 -28.58 -23.65
C ASN A 225 -18.17 -29.96 -24.02
N MET A 226 -17.51 -30.60 -23.05
CA MET A 226 -16.83 -31.89 -23.24
C MET A 226 -17.76 -33.07 -23.57
N VAL A 227 -19.06 -32.96 -23.26
CA VAL A 227 -20.04 -34.04 -23.53
C VAL A 227 -20.58 -33.95 -24.96
N THR A 228 -20.87 -32.73 -25.41
CA THR A 228 -21.46 -32.48 -26.74
C THR A 228 -20.43 -32.16 -27.81
N GLU A 229 -19.18 -31.94 -27.41
CA GLU A 229 -18.06 -31.47 -28.25
C GLU A 229 -18.39 -30.18 -29.03
N LYS A 230 -19.13 -29.27 -28.38
CA LYS A 230 -19.57 -28.01 -28.98
C LYS A 230 -19.12 -26.80 -28.18
N TRP A 231 -18.86 -25.72 -28.92
CA TRP A 231 -18.56 -24.41 -28.38
C TRP A 231 -19.82 -23.62 -28.10
N LYS A 232 -19.84 -22.92 -26.96
CA LYS A 232 -20.93 -22.03 -26.57
C LYS A 232 -20.36 -20.72 -26.06
N GLN A 233 -20.86 -19.59 -26.56
CA GLN A 233 -20.57 -18.30 -25.97
C GLN A 233 -21.20 -18.23 -24.58
N ILE A 234 -20.40 -17.94 -23.56
CA ILE A 234 -20.85 -17.85 -22.18
C ILE A 234 -20.78 -16.44 -21.61
N ASP A 235 -19.92 -15.57 -22.18
CA ASP A 235 -19.73 -14.22 -21.68
C ASP A 235 -19.09 -13.29 -22.74
N THR A 236 -18.89 -12.01 -22.42
CA THR A 236 -18.32 -11.00 -23.32
C THR A 236 -17.59 -9.90 -22.54
N LEU A 237 -16.35 -9.58 -22.94
CA LEU A 237 -15.57 -8.46 -22.43
C LEU A 237 -16.08 -7.12 -23.00
N ASN A 238 -15.78 -6.01 -22.32
CA ASN A 238 -16.19 -4.67 -22.79
C ASN A 238 -15.45 -4.28 -24.08
N GLU A 239 -14.21 -4.74 -24.22
CA GLU A 239 -13.33 -4.41 -25.34
C GLU A 239 -12.85 -5.69 -26.03
N LYS A 240 -12.55 -5.57 -27.33
CA LYS A 240 -11.92 -6.64 -28.10
C LYS A 240 -10.44 -6.66 -27.74
N VAL A 241 -9.85 -7.81 -27.44
CA VAL A 241 -8.47 -7.88 -26.93
C VAL A 241 -7.65 -8.99 -27.58
N GLN A 242 -6.39 -8.69 -27.91
CA GLN A 242 -5.38 -9.68 -28.30
C GLN A 242 -4.27 -9.76 -27.25
N LYS A 243 -3.80 -10.98 -26.98
CA LYS A 243 -2.71 -11.29 -26.05
C LYS A 243 -2.91 -10.66 -24.67
N PRO A 244 -4.11 -10.78 -24.07
CA PRO A 244 -4.23 -10.41 -22.66
C PRO A 244 -3.37 -11.34 -21.82
N ASN A 245 -2.93 -10.88 -20.66
CA ASN A 245 -2.27 -11.69 -19.66
C ASN A 245 -3.34 -12.29 -18.74
N MET A 246 -3.30 -13.61 -18.51
CA MET A 246 -4.22 -14.30 -17.62
C MET A 246 -3.46 -15.09 -16.56
N THR A 247 -3.81 -14.87 -15.30
CA THR A 247 -3.17 -15.51 -14.14
C THR A 247 -4.24 -16.16 -13.28
N LYS A 248 -4.07 -17.44 -12.97
CA LYS A 248 -4.91 -18.12 -11.97
C LYS A 248 -4.44 -17.74 -10.57
N LEU A 249 -5.34 -17.18 -9.77
CA LEU A 249 -5.07 -16.76 -8.41
C LEU A 249 -5.15 -17.94 -7.42
N SER A 250 -4.60 -17.78 -6.22
CA SER A 250 -4.62 -18.82 -5.18
C SER A 250 -6.02 -19.20 -4.72
N ASN A 251 -7.02 -18.34 -4.95
CA ASN A 251 -8.43 -18.60 -4.69
C ASN A 251 -9.17 -19.31 -5.85
N ASN A 252 -8.44 -19.86 -6.83
CA ASN A 252 -8.95 -20.50 -8.05
C ASN A 252 -9.66 -19.62 -9.08
N LYS A 253 -9.74 -18.30 -8.87
CA LYS A 253 -10.28 -17.36 -9.87
C LYS A 253 -9.25 -17.04 -10.94
N LEU A 254 -9.73 -16.62 -12.11
CA LEU A 254 -8.89 -16.09 -13.18
C LEU A 254 -8.85 -14.56 -13.11
N LEU A 255 -7.65 -13.98 -13.12
CA LEU A 255 -7.44 -12.55 -13.33
C LEU A 255 -6.94 -12.33 -14.75
N LEU A 256 -7.54 -11.36 -15.44
CA LEU A 256 -7.21 -10.99 -16.82
C LEU A 256 -6.83 -9.50 -16.88
N TYR A 257 -5.72 -9.18 -17.55
CA TYR A 257 -5.27 -7.80 -17.74
C TYR A 257 -4.46 -7.62 -19.03
N GLY A 258 -4.55 -6.42 -19.61
CA GLY A 258 -3.67 -5.95 -20.68
C GLY A 258 -4.08 -6.46 -22.05
N GLY A 259 -3.15 -6.42 -23.00
CA GLY A 259 -3.41 -6.80 -24.38
C GLY A 259 -3.76 -5.60 -25.27
N SER A 260 -3.62 -5.78 -26.58
CA SER A 260 -3.92 -4.74 -27.57
C SER A 260 -5.39 -4.76 -27.96
N VAL A 261 -6.04 -3.60 -28.05
CA VAL A 261 -7.49 -3.48 -28.31
C VAL A 261 -7.85 -2.99 -29.72
N LYS A 262 -6.90 -2.34 -30.42
CA LYS A 262 -7.10 -1.86 -31.81
C LYS A 262 -5.79 -1.88 -32.60
N GLU A 263 -5.87 -2.10 -33.91
CA GLU A 263 -4.76 -2.01 -34.86
C GLU A 263 -5.11 -0.90 -35.88
N ASP A 264 -5.15 0.35 -35.42
CA ASP A 264 -5.13 1.53 -36.31
C ASP A 264 -3.72 2.12 -36.30
N ASN A 265 -3.45 3.22 -37.01
CA ASN A 265 -2.18 3.99 -36.95
C ASN A 265 -1.76 4.47 -35.54
N LYS A 266 -2.52 4.10 -34.50
CA LYS A 266 -2.23 4.22 -33.07
C LYS A 266 -2.72 2.96 -32.34
N THR A 267 -1.86 1.98 -32.13
CA THR A 267 -2.19 0.76 -31.36
C THR A 267 -2.50 1.15 -29.91
N THR A 268 -3.74 0.93 -29.45
CA THR A 268 -4.12 1.15 -28.04
C THR A 268 -4.08 -0.15 -27.25
N PHE A 269 -3.71 -0.05 -25.97
CA PHE A 269 -3.65 -1.19 -25.04
C PHE A 269 -4.73 -1.09 -23.96
N SER A 270 -5.30 -2.23 -23.59
CA SER A 270 -6.33 -2.30 -22.54
C SER A 270 -5.73 -1.91 -21.20
N ARG A 271 -6.48 -1.12 -20.44
CA ARG A 271 -6.19 -0.86 -19.02
C ARG A 271 -7.06 -1.69 -18.09
N ASP A 272 -8.10 -2.33 -18.62
CA ASP A 272 -9.12 -3.00 -17.83
C ASP A 272 -8.57 -4.26 -17.17
N ILE A 273 -8.92 -4.43 -15.89
CA ILE A 273 -8.64 -5.63 -15.11
C ILE A 273 -9.97 -6.34 -14.90
N TYR A 274 -10.03 -7.60 -15.28
CA TYR A 274 -11.18 -8.47 -15.03
C TYR A 274 -10.82 -9.54 -14.02
N ILE A 275 -11.75 -9.84 -13.11
CA ILE A 275 -11.69 -11.02 -12.25
C ILE A 275 -12.90 -11.89 -12.59
N GLU A 276 -12.61 -13.15 -12.85
CA GLU A 276 -13.60 -14.19 -13.04
C GLU A 276 -14.23 -14.58 -11.69
N ASP A 277 -15.56 -14.70 -11.69
CA ASP A 277 -16.34 -15.19 -10.56
C ASP A 277 -17.51 -16.04 -11.07
N LEU A 278 -17.51 -17.32 -10.72
CA LEU A 278 -18.55 -18.29 -11.10
C LEU A 278 -18.85 -18.32 -12.60
N GLY A 279 -17.80 -18.29 -13.41
CA GLY A 279 -17.85 -18.37 -14.87
C GLY A 279 -18.10 -17.04 -15.58
N LYS A 280 -18.16 -15.93 -14.85
CA LYS A 280 -18.36 -14.58 -15.41
C LYS A 280 -17.15 -13.68 -15.18
N PHE A 281 -16.73 -12.95 -16.20
CA PHE A 281 -15.59 -12.04 -16.15
C PHE A 281 -16.06 -10.63 -15.84
N ASN A 282 -15.89 -10.22 -14.57
CA ASN A 282 -16.32 -8.91 -14.11
C ASN A 282 -15.17 -7.92 -14.24
N ARG A 283 -15.40 -6.78 -14.88
CA ARG A 283 -14.45 -5.66 -14.88
C ARG A 283 -14.43 -5.04 -13.48
N VAL A 284 -13.30 -5.17 -12.78
CA VAL A 284 -13.16 -4.75 -11.38
C VAL A 284 -12.35 -3.47 -11.21
N GLY A 285 -11.44 -3.17 -12.15
CA GLY A 285 -10.55 -2.02 -12.01
C GLY A 285 -9.82 -1.68 -13.30
N LYS A 286 -8.85 -0.77 -13.20
CA LYS A 286 -7.96 -0.39 -14.30
C LYS A 286 -6.57 -0.07 -13.79
N THR A 287 -5.55 -0.39 -14.60
CA THR A 287 -4.16 0.03 -14.37
C THR A 287 -3.96 1.53 -14.52
N LEU A 288 -2.87 2.05 -13.98
CA LEU A 288 -2.34 3.42 -14.17
C LEU A 288 -1.83 3.61 -15.60
N ASP A 289 -1.01 2.70 -16.11
CA ASP A 289 -0.46 2.72 -17.47
C ASP A 289 -1.04 1.59 -18.33
N SER A 290 -1.33 1.89 -19.61
CA SER A 290 -1.76 0.88 -20.60
C SER A 290 -0.55 0.13 -21.14
N ARG A 291 -0.58 -1.21 -21.15
CA ARG A 291 0.60 -2.03 -21.48
C ARG A 291 0.25 -3.22 -22.37
N PHE A 292 1.23 -3.64 -23.18
CA PHE A 292 1.19 -4.86 -23.97
C PHE A 292 2.43 -5.72 -23.73
N ARG A 293 2.32 -7.05 -23.87
CA ARG A 293 3.44 -8.00 -23.59
C ARG A 293 4.03 -7.84 -22.19
N ASN A 294 3.20 -7.42 -21.23
CA ASN A 294 3.50 -7.34 -19.80
C ASN A 294 3.38 -8.72 -19.14
N SER A 295 3.75 -8.80 -17.86
CA SER A 295 3.49 -9.96 -17.00
C SER A 295 2.63 -9.59 -15.79
N VAL A 296 1.97 -10.57 -15.19
CA VAL A 296 1.16 -10.42 -13.96
C VAL A 296 1.42 -11.60 -13.03
N SER A 297 1.75 -11.30 -11.77
CA SER A 297 2.01 -12.32 -10.75
C SER A 297 1.29 -11.99 -9.46
N GLU A 298 0.70 -13.00 -8.83
CA GLU A 298 0.17 -12.88 -7.48
C GLU A 298 1.31 -12.77 -6.48
N PHE A 299 1.28 -11.74 -5.62
CA PHE A 299 2.23 -11.55 -4.54
C PHE A 299 1.70 -12.14 -3.24
N ASN A 300 0.43 -11.91 -2.92
CA ASN A 300 -0.27 -12.58 -1.83
C ASN A 300 -1.78 -12.57 -2.11
N ASN A 301 -2.59 -13.08 -1.17
CA ASN A 301 -4.04 -13.19 -1.32
C ASN A 301 -4.75 -11.83 -1.51
N SER A 302 -4.07 -10.71 -1.26
CA SER A 302 -4.62 -9.36 -1.39
C SER A 302 -4.00 -8.56 -2.53
N LEU A 303 -2.85 -8.97 -3.07
CA LEU A 303 -2.06 -8.16 -4.00
C LEU A 303 -1.56 -8.98 -5.19
N VAL A 304 -1.74 -8.42 -6.38
CA VAL A 304 -1.05 -8.85 -7.59
C VAL A 304 -0.17 -7.72 -8.12
N LEU A 305 0.96 -8.09 -8.71
CA LEU A 305 1.88 -7.15 -9.33
C LEU A 305 1.78 -7.26 -10.85
N ILE A 306 1.56 -6.13 -11.50
CA ILE A 306 1.56 -5.97 -12.95
C ILE A 306 2.90 -5.35 -13.34
N MET A 307 3.60 -5.97 -14.30
CA MET A 307 5.03 -5.71 -14.50
C MET A 307 5.38 -5.49 -15.97
N GLY A 308 6.21 -4.49 -16.24
CA GLY A 308 6.87 -4.27 -17.53
C GLY A 308 5.90 -4.10 -18.71
N GLY A 309 6.36 -4.46 -19.90
CA GLY A 309 5.61 -4.38 -21.15
C GLY A 309 6.02 -3.21 -22.05
N ILE A 310 5.28 -3.05 -23.15
CA ILE A 310 5.41 -1.97 -24.13
C ILE A 310 4.31 -0.94 -23.84
N ILE A 311 4.65 0.34 -23.91
CA ILE A 311 3.75 1.46 -23.57
C ILE A 311 3.45 2.43 -24.72
N ASP A 312 4.08 2.28 -25.88
CA ASP A 312 3.82 3.11 -27.06
C ASP A 312 3.33 2.29 -28.26
N ASP A 313 2.85 3.01 -29.26
CA ASP A 313 2.24 2.50 -30.48
C ASP A 313 3.21 2.45 -31.68
N LYS A 314 4.50 2.71 -31.43
CA LYS A 314 5.57 2.61 -32.42
C LYS A 314 5.75 1.16 -32.87
N ASP A 315 6.52 0.94 -33.94
CA ASP A 315 6.74 -0.41 -34.50
C ASP A 315 7.13 -1.39 -33.38
N MET A 316 6.20 -2.30 -33.08
CA MET A 316 6.24 -3.22 -31.95
C MET A 316 7.35 -4.27 -32.05
N TYR A 317 8.14 -4.23 -33.13
CA TYR A 317 9.27 -5.12 -33.40
C TYR A 317 10.61 -4.38 -33.54
N TYR A 318 10.64 -3.06 -33.76
CA TYR A 318 11.87 -2.34 -34.09
C TYR A 318 12.08 -1.01 -33.34
N ASP A 319 11.03 -0.32 -32.87
CA ASP A 319 11.14 1.00 -32.21
C ASP A 319 10.14 1.18 -31.06
N CYS A 320 9.90 0.15 -30.25
CA CYS A 320 8.96 0.23 -29.14
C CYS A 320 9.59 0.73 -27.82
N THR A 321 8.82 1.49 -27.03
CA THR A 321 9.20 1.88 -25.67
C THR A 321 8.82 0.78 -24.69
N VAL A 322 9.84 0.13 -24.15
CA VAL A 322 9.72 -0.89 -23.11
C VAL A 322 9.83 -0.23 -21.74
N THR A 323 8.88 -0.51 -20.85
CA THR A 323 8.85 0.05 -19.48
C THR A 323 9.39 -0.94 -18.46
N ASN A 324 10.01 -0.42 -17.40
CA ASN A 324 10.33 -1.17 -16.19
C ASN A 324 9.31 -0.96 -15.07
N LYS A 325 8.31 -0.11 -15.29
CA LYS A 325 7.35 0.22 -14.25
C LYS A 325 6.59 -1.02 -13.77
N CYS A 326 6.18 -1.02 -12.51
CA CYS A 326 5.25 -2.00 -11.98
C CYS A 326 4.09 -1.33 -11.26
N GLU A 327 2.99 -2.06 -11.11
CA GLU A 327 1.76 -1.56 -10.50
C GLU A 327 1.15 -2.63 -9.61
N TRP A 328 0.84 -2.27 -8.36
CA TRP A 328 0.06 -3.12 -7.47
C TRP A 328 -1.40 -3.02 -7.86
N PHE A 329 -2.10 -4.15 -7.94
CA PHE A 329 -3.54 -4.20 -7.94
C PHE A 329 -4.03 -4.97 -6.72
N ASN A 330 -4.85 -4.29 -5.90
CA ASN A 330 -5.36 -4.86 -4.67
C ASN A 330 -6.71 -5.57 -4.91
N LEU A 331 -6.73 -6.86 -4.58
CA LEU A 331 -7.86 -7.76 -4.83
C LEU A 331 -9.06 -7.53 -3.90
N ASN A 332 -8.88 -6.81 -2.79
CA ASN A 332 -9.93 -6.58 -1.80
C ASN A 332 -10.77 -5.33 -2.09
N ASN A 333 -10.17 -4.31 -2.70
CA ASN A 333 -10.80 -3.02 -2.98
C ASN A 333 -10.76 -2.60 -4.46
N PHE A 334 -10.08 -3.39 -5.29
CA PHE A 334 -9.92 -3.17 -6.72
C PHE A 334 -9.26 -1.83 -7.10
N GLN A 335 -8.36 -1.32 -6.24
CA GLN A 335 -7.54 -0.15 -6.57
C GLN A 335 -6.16 -0.55 -7.08
N THR A 336 -5.65 0.25 -8.02
CA THR A 336 -4.27 0.15 -8.51
C THR A 336 -3.42 1.27 -7.92
N SER A 337 -2.22 0.94 -7.47
CA SER A 337 -1.19 1.89 -7.04
C SER A 337 0.15 1.59 -7.71
N ALA A 338 1.10 2.51 -7.61
CA ALA A 338 2.45 2.28 -8.12
C ALA A 338 3.14 1.14 -7.34
N GLY A 339 3.75 0.21 -8.06
CA GLY A 339 4.57 -0.86 -7.50
C GLY A 339 6.07 -0.58 -7.69
N PRO A 340 6.94 -1.40 -7.09
CA PRO A 340 8.39 -1.23 -7.24
C PRO A 340 8.80 -1.54 -8.68
N ASN A 341 9.51 -0.60 -9.32
CA ASN A 341 9.94 -0.75 -10.70
C ASN A 341 11.01 -1.84 -10.81
N LEU A 342 10.93 -2.65 -11.87
CA LEU A 342 12.03 -3.54 -12.28
C LEU A 342 13.31 -2.72 -12.50
N ASN A 343 14.47 -3.30 -12.26
CA ASN A 343 15.75 -2.66 -12.60
C ASN A 343 15.93 -2.59 -14.11
N ILE A 344 15.45 -3.62 -14.84
CA ILE A 344 15.60 -3.71 -16.29
C ILE A 344 14.21 -3.66 -16.95
N PRO A 345 13.96 -2.69 -17.84
CA PRO A 345 12.77 -2.66 -18.67
C PRO A 345 12.66 -3.94 -19.49
N ARG A 346 11.51 -4.61 -19.45
CA ARG A 346 11.31 -5.89 -20.14
C ARG A 346 9.89 -6.06 -20.67
N ASN A 347 9.77 -6.68 -21.84
CA ASN A 347 8.52 -7.17 -22.43
C ASN A 347 8.69 -8.65 -22.85
N THR A 348 7.60 -9.39 -23.04
CA THR A 348 7.65 -10.81 -23.48
C THR A 348 8.54 -11.70 -22.59
N PHE A 349 8.57 -11.38 -21.30
CA PHE A 349 9.27 -12.11 -20.24
C PHE A 349 8.30 -13.01 -19.50
N CYS A 350 8.82 -13.96 -18.73
CA CYS A 350 8.00 -14.77 -17.83
C CYS A 350 8.16 -14.29 -16.40
N THR A 351 7.10 -14.45 -15.61
CA THR A 351 7.16 -14.30 -14.16
C THR A 351 6.64 -15.54 -13.46
N VAL A 352 7.25 -15.88 -12.34
CA VAL A 352 6.83 -17.01 -11.49
C VAL A 352 6.74 -16.53 -10.06
N SER A 353 5.63 -16.84 -9.38
CA SER A 353 5.47 -16.61 -7.95
C SER A 353 5.79 -17.88 -7.19
N LEU A 354 6.79 -17.83 -6.32
CA LEU A 354 7.18 -18.92 -5.42
C LEU A 354 6.73 -18.61 -3.99
N PRO A 355 6.44 -19.61 -3.14
CA PRO A 355 6.35 -19.39 -1.71
C PRO A 355 7.60 -18.64 -1.22
N SER A 356 7.43 -17.54 -0.48
CA SER A 356 8.59 -16.84 0.07
C SER A 356 9.20 -17.64 1.21
N ILE A 357 10.53 -17.77 1.18
CA ILE A 357 11.32 -18.38 2.26
C ILE A 357 11.44 -17.40 3.45
N LYS A 358 11.19 -16.10 3.20
CA LYS A 358 11.36 -15.00 4.16
C LYS A 358 10.05 -14.59 4.85
N ASN A 359 8.90 -14.71 4.17
CA ASN A 359 7.58 -14.42 4.73
C ASN A 359 6.53 -15.41 4.19
N GLN A 360 5.95 -16.23 5.05
CA GLN A 360 4.99 -17.27 4.63
C GLN A 360 3.67 -16.71 4.08
N SER A 361 3.32 -15.45 4.36
CA SER A 361 2.11 -14.82 3.82
C SER A 361 2.28 -14.24 2.41
N ASP A 362 3.52 -14.06 1.97
CA ASP A 362 3.88 -13.45 0.69
C ASP A 362 4.56 -14.45 -0.23
N LYS A 363 4.62 -14.09 -1.52
CA LYS A 363 5.31 -14.84 -2.55
C LYS A 363 6.55 -14.07 -2.99
N THR A 364 7.61 -14.81 -3.28
CA THR A 364 8.76 -14.32 -4.03
C THR A 364 8.37 -14.27 -5.50
N ILE A 365 8.46 -13.11 -6.16
CA ILE A 365 8.21 -12.99 -7.60
C ILE A 365 9.54 -12.98 -8.34
N VAL A 366 9.70 -13.89 -9.31
CA VAL A 366 10.89 -13.97 -10.16
C VAL A 366 10.53 -13.47 -11.56
N ALA A 367 11.24 -12.48 -12.10
CA ALA A 367 11.11 -11.97 -13.46
C ALA A 367 12.28 -12.44 -14.34
N ILE A 368 11.98 -13.16 -15.43
CA ILE A 368 12.94 -13.99 -16.15
C ILE A 368 12.99 -13.60 -17.63
N GLY A 369 14.17 -13.18 -18.10
CA GLY A 369 14.45 -12.88 -19.51
C GLY A 369 13.53 -11.82 -20.13
N GLY A 370 13.19 -12.00 -21.41
CA GLY A 370 12.37 -11.09 -22.21
C GLY A 370 13.17 -10.25 -23.21
N SER A 371 12.51 -9.26 -23.80
CA SER A 371 13.13 -8.20 -24.61
C SER A 371 13.22 -6.91 -23.81
N GLY A 372 14.38 -6.27 -23.81
CA GLY A 372 14.59 -4.92 -23.26
C GLY A 372 14.49 -3.81 -24.31
N LYS A 373 14.98 -2.62 -23.97
CA LYS A 373 15.04 -1.47 -24.88
C LYS A 373 15.84 -1.81 -26.14
N GLY A 374 15.31 -1.46 -27.31
CA GLY A 374 15.93 -1.80 -28.60
C GLY A 374 15.83 -3.30 -28.95
N GLU A 375 14.88 -4.03 -28.34
CA GLU A 375 14.67 -5.46 -28.52
C GLU A 375 15.90 -6.33 -28.20
N VAL A 376 16.76 -5.87 -27.27
CA VAL A 376 17.85 -6.70 -26.74
C VAL A 376 17.25 -7.85 -25.95
N ILE A 377 17.53 -9.08 -26.37
CA ILE A 377 17.09 -10.27 -25.66
C ILE A 377 17.87 -10.38 -24.34
N LEU A 378 17.14 -10.48 -23.24
CA LEU A 378 17.68 -10.44 -21.89
C LEU A 378 17.99 -11.85 -21.37
N SER A 379 19.16 -11.99 -20.74
CA SER A 379 19.50 -13.10 -19.85
C SER A 379 19.08 -12.83 -18.41
N SER A 380 18.84 -11.57 -18.05
CA SER A 380 18.72 -11.16 -16.65
C SER A 380 17.50 -11.76 -15.95
N VAL A 381 17.75 -12.28 -14.76
CA VAL A 381 16.76 -12.71 -13.78
C VAL A 381 16.75 -11.69 -12.64
N GLU A 382 15.57 -11.17 -12.34
CA GLU A 382 15.33 -10.28 -11.20
C GLU A 382 14.36 -10.95 -10.23
N ILE A 383 14.51 -10.66 -8.95
CA ILE A 383 13.69 -11.23 -7.88
C ILE A 383 13.12 -10.10 -7.03
N LEU A 384 11.84 -10.19 -6.71
CA LEU A 384 11.16 -9.35 -5.74
C LEU A 384 10.83 -10.22 -4.54
N GLU A 385 11.56 -10.00 -3.45
CA GLU A 385 11.33 -10.68 -2.18
C GLU A 385 11.00 -9.65 -1.09
N PRO A 386 10.22 -10.03 -0.06
CA PRO A 386 10.17 -9.29 1.19
C PRO A 386 11.59 -9.01 1.69
N ILE A 387 11.92 -7.75 1.98
CA ILE A 387 13.24 -7.38 2.52
C ILE A 387 13.48 -8.18 3.81
N ASN A 388 14.60 -8.89 3.85
CA ASN A 388 15.21 -9.33 5.10
C ASN A 388 15.83 -8.10 5.76
N THR A 389 15.32 -7.63 6.89
CA THR A 389 16.18 -6.90 7.81
C THR A 389 17.01 -7.96 8.54
N PRO A 390 18.34 -8.06 8.35
CA PRO A 390 19.14 -9.00 9.12
C PRO A 390 19.07 -8.60 10.59
N CYS A 391 18.70 -9.59 11.40
CA CYS A 391 18.64 -9.63 12.86
C CYS A 391 19.55 -8.66 13.65
N ASN A 392 20.80 -8.46 13.21
CA ASN A 392 21.84 -7.75 13.97
C ASN A 392 22.63 -6.67 13.18
N GLN A 393 22.15 -6.20 12.01
CA GLN A 393 22.88 -5.15 11.28
C GLN A 393 22.25 -3.77 11.53
N ASN A 394 22.96 -2.95 12.30
CA ASN A 394 22.80 -1.49 12.34
C ASN A 394 23.86 -0.85 11.42
N SER A 395 23.97 -1.33 10.17
CA SER A 395 24.85 -0.72 9.20
C SER A 395 24.21 0.55 8.63
N ALA A 396 25.03 1.59 8.50
CA ALA A 396 24.67 2.99 8.27
C ALA A 396 23.84 3.29 6.99
N GLU A 397 23.61 2.30 6.12
CA GLU A 397 23.02 2.52 4.79
C GLU A 397 21.54 2.10 4.67
N SER A 398 20.90 1.51 5.70
CA SER A 398 19.52 0.99 5.57
C SER A 398 18.50 1.38 6.66
N LEU A 399 18.73 2.43 7.45
CA LEU A 399 17.74 2.90 8.45
C LEU A 399 16.73 3.90 7.86
N GLN A 400 15.73 3.39 7.13
CA GLN A 400 14.47 4.11 6.93
C GLN A 400 13.40 3.55 7.87
N LEU A 401 13.04 4.37 8.88
CA LEU A 401 12.20 4.15 10.08
C LEU A 401 12.89 3.40 11.24
N PRO A 402 12.87 3.95 12.48
CA PRO A 402 13.46 3.30 13.65
C PRO A 402 12.66 2.09 14.14
N ASN A 403 11.33 2.09 13.96
CA ASN A 403 10.41 1.17 14.62
C ASN A 403 9.72 0.20 13.65
N LEU A 404 9.67 -1.09 14.01
CA LEU A 404 8.87 -2.13 13.38
C LEU A 404 7.62 -2.39 14.22
N TYR A 405 6.42 -2.20 13.67
CA TYR A 405 5.15 -2.26 14.41
C TYR A 405 4.37 -3.54 14.11
N THR A 406 3.68 -4.10 15.10
CA THR A 406 2.59 -5.08 14.90
C THR A 406 1.60 -5.04 16.05
N SER A 407 0.36 -5.45 15.80
CA SER A 407 -0.63 -5.65 16.85
C SER A 407 -0.38 -6.95 17.64
N VAL A 408 -0.93 -7.03 18.84
CA VAL A 408 -0.93 -8.23 19.67
C VAL A 408 -2.30 -8.91 19.60
N VAL A 409 -2.32 -10.22 19.33
CA VAL A 409 -3.53 -11.06 19.28
C VAL A 409 -3.83 -11.70 20.62
N SER A 410 -2.80 -12.11 21.35
CA SER A 410 -2.95 -12.65 22.70
C SER A 410 -1.68 -12.50 23.51
N ILE A 411 -1.86 -12.49 24.83
CA ILE A 411 -0.79 -12.53 25.83
C ILE A 411 -1.05 -13.77 26.69
N SER A 412 -0.03 -14.60 26.89
CA SER A 412 -0.15 -15.79 27.72
C SER A 412 -0.43 -15.44 29.19
N LEU A 413 -1.00 -16.39 29.95
CA LEU A 413 -1.36 -16.18 31.36
C LEU A 413 -0.15 -15.83 32.25
N ASP A 414 1.03 -16.39 31.93
CA ASP A 414 2.28 -16.06 32.60
C ASP A 414 2.88 -14.71 32.15
N ARG A 415 2.23 -14.03 31.19
CA ARG A 415 2.65 -12.77 30.57
C ARG A 415 4.04 -12.80 29.93
N LYS A 416 4.55 -13.99 29.60
CA LYS A 416 5.87 -14.17 28.99
C LYS A 416 5.81 -14.36 27.47
N THR A 417 4.64 -14.64 26.92
CA THR A 417 4.49 -14.96 25.49
C THR A 417 3.45 -14.05 24.84
N LEU A 418 3.81 -13.46 23.70
CA LEU A 418 2.94 -12.67 22.86
C LEU A 418 2.65 -13.43 21.56
N THR A 419 1.39 -13.46 21.14
CA THR A 419 1.01 -13.91 19.80
C THR A 419 0.69 -12.70 18.94
N THR A 420 1.25 -12.66 17.74
CA THR A 420 1.02 -11.61 16.74
C THR A 420 0.17 -12.17 15.58
N PRO A 421 -0.49 -11.33 14.76
CA PRO A 421 -1.34 -11.82 13.67
C PRO A 421 -0.56 -12.51 12.54
N TYR A 422 0.74 -12.23 12.44
CA TYR A 422 1.67 -12.78 11.45
C TYR A 422 3.09 -12.81 12.03
N SER A 423 3.98 -13.60 11.43
CA SER A 423 5.40 -13.60 11.80
C SER A 423 6.02 -12.21 11.64
N ILE A 424 6.85 -11.83 12.60
CA ILE A 424 7.55 -10.54 12.62
C ILE A 424 9.06 -10.75 12.65
N SER A 425 9.81 -9.91 11.93
CA SER A 425 11.27 -9.94 11.90
C SER A 425 11.84 -9.35 13.20
N LEU A 426 11.85 -10.18 14.23
CA LEU A 426 12.42 -9.91 15.54
C LEU A 426 13.42 -11.00 15.91
N CYS A 427 14.37 -10.65 16.77
CA CYS A 427 15.42 -11.53 17.21
C CYS A 427 15.61 -11.51 18.73
N PRO A 428 16.24 -12.56 19.30
CA PRO A 428 16.73 -12.50 20.67
C PRO A 428 17.46 -11.18 20.95
N ASP A 429 17.24 -10.65 22.15
CA ASP A 429 17.75 -9.37 22.64
C ASP A 429 17.23 -8.12 21.93
N ASN A 430 16.37 -8.20 20.91
CA ASN A 430 15.70 -6.99 20.43
C ASN A 430 14.86 -6.37 21.55
N LYS A 431 15.03 -5.05 21.74
CA LYS A 431 14.19 -4.27 22.66
C LYS A 431 12.86 -3.96 22.00
N LEU A 432 11.77 -4.20 22.73
CA LEU A 432 10.41 -3.90 22.32
C LEU A 432 9.81 -2.88 23.27
N LEU A 433 8.93 -2.04 22.74
CA LEU A 433 7.91 -1.33 23.50
C LEU A 433 6.59 -2.02 23.23
N ILE A 434 5.87 -2.43 24.27
CA ILE A 434 4.45 -2.79 24.19
C ILE A 434 3.62 -1.64 24.74
N ILE A 435 2.52 -1.30 24.09
CA ILE A 435 1.64 -0.19 24.47
C ILE A 435 0.18 -0.46 24.11
N GLN A 436 -0.74 -0.14 25.03
CA GLN A 436 -2.18 -0.23 24.80
C GLN A 436 -2.77 1.15 24.49
N MET A 437 -3.30 1.31 23.28
CA MET A 437 -3.76 2.58 22.72
C MET A 437 -5.23 2.90 23.06
N GLN A 438 -6.08 1.88 23.22
CA GLN A 438 -7.51 2.03 23.49
C GLN A 438 -8.01 1.06 24.57
N GLY A 439 -9.27 1.23 24.98
CA GLY A 439 -9.96 0.31 25.88
C GLY A 439 -10.44 0.95 27.17
N VAL A 440 -10.63 2.27 27.20
CA VAL A 440 -11.30 2.92 28.33
C VAL A 440 -12.80 2.63 28.32
N GLU A 441 -13.39 2.65 29.51
CA GLU A 441 -14.84 2.65 29.70
C GLU A 441 -15.35 4.09 29.81
N VAL A 442 -16.51 4.36 29.22
CA VAL A 442 -17.13 5.69 29.19
C VAL A 442 -18.61 5.63 29.53
N ASN A 443 -19.19 6.73 30.02
CA ASN A 443 -20.65 6.85 30.15
C ASN A 443 -21.30 6.89 28.75
N SER A 444 -22.18 5.93 28.45
CA SER A 444 -22.88 5.84 27.15
C SER A 444 -24.33 6.36 27.20
N SER A 445 -24.74 7.01 28.29
CA SER A 445 -26.09 7.55 28.46
C SER A 445 -26.28 8.85 27.66
N PRO A 446 -27.49 9.14 27.12
CA PRO A 446 -27.76 10.31 26.27
C PRO A 446 -27.93 11.60 27.10
N GLU A 447 -26.89 11.98 27.84
CA GLU A 447 -26.89 13.13 28.75
C GLU A 447 -25.56 13.89 28.66
N LYS A 448 -25.45 15.03 29.35
CA LYS A 448 -24.26 15.92 29.30
C LYS A 448 -22.94 15.24 29.68
N SER A 449 -23.00 14.14 30.42
CA SER A 449 -21.83 13.35 30.84
C SER A 449 -21.45 12.24 29.84
N TYR A 450 -22.16 12.12 28.71
CA TYR A 450 -21.86 11.18 27.64
C TYR A 450 -20.39 11.22 27.25
N GLY A 451 -19.77 10.05 27.10
CA GLY A 451 -18.39 9.88 26.69
C GLY A 451 -17.35 10.18 27.77
N LYS A 452 -17.74 10.68 28.95
CA LYS A 452 -16.82 10.88 30.07
C LYS A 452 -16.24 9.53 30.51
N VAL A 453 -14.92 9.46 30.65
CA VAL A 453 -14.21 8.25 31.09
C VAL A 453 -14.61 7.88 32.53
N THR A 454 -15.01 6.63 32.73
CA THR A 454 -15.36 6.05 34.05
C THR A 454 -14.26 5.12 34.56
N SER A 455 -13.51 4.49 33.65
CA SER A 455 -12.34 3.66 33.97
C SER A 455 -11.34 3.70 32.83
N TYR A 456 -10.05 3.85 33.16
CA TYR A 456 -8.98 3.74 32.17
C TYR A 456 -8.56 2.30 31.90
N SER A 457 -8.93 1.35 32.77
CA SER A 457 -8.50 -0.05 32.69
C SER A 457 -7.00 -0.15 32.37
N SER A 458 -6.62 -0.92 31.36
CA SER A 458 -5.23 -1.05 30.90
C SER A 458 -4.83 -0.04 29.81
N ALA A 459 -5.75 0.81 29.33
CA ALA A 459 -5.43 1.79 28.29
C ALA A 459 -4.34 2.77 28.78
N GLY A 460 -3.42 3.11 27.88
CA GLY A 460 -2.25 3.94 28.13
C GLY A 460 -1.12 3.27 28.90
N ASN A 461 -1.26 1.98 29.28
CA ASN A 461 -0.14 1.22 29.81
C ASN A 461 0.90 0.96 28.72
N TYR A 462 2.16 1.08 29.09
CA TYR A 462 3.31 0.82 28.23
C TYR A 462 4.48 0.28 29.06
N GLU A 463 5.31 -0.60 28.48
CA GLU A 463 6.57 -1.02 29.07
C GLU A 463 7.56 -1.52 28.01
N PHE A 464 8.85 -1.44 28.33
CA PHE A 464 9.94 -1.95 27.50
C PHE A 464 10.33 -3.37 27.94
N ILE A 465 10.60 -4.25 26.99
CA ILE A 465 10.96 -5.65 27.26
C ILE A 465 11.90 -6.20 26.19
N ARG A 466 12.67 -7.24 26.50
CA ARG A 466 13.54 -7.92 25.52
C ARG A 466 12.87 -9.18 25.00
N VAL A 467 13.18 -9.50 23.75
CA VAL A 467 12.84 -10.79 23.14
C VAL A 467 13.82 -11.85 23.63
N GLU A 468 13.31 -12.97 24.14
CA GLU A 468 14.09 -14.19 24.40
C GLU A 468 14.23 -15.03 23.13
N SER A 469 13.10 -15.26 22.43
CA SER A 469 13.07 -15.99 21.17
C SER A 469 11.83 -15.66 20.36
N VAL A 470 11.88 -15.96 19.06
CA VAL A 470 10.74 -15.81 18.14
C VAL A 470 10.59 -17.12 17.38
N LYS A 471 9.38 -17.65 17.35
CA LYS A 471 9.01 -18.81 16.56
C LYS A 471 7.68 -18.53 15.87
N ASP A 472 7.70 -18.49 14.54
CA ASP A 472 6.53 -18.13 13.73
C ASP A 472 5.94 -16.76 14.15
N ASN A 473 4.71 -16.71 14.63
CA ASN A 473 4.05 -15.50 15.12
C ASN A 473 4.06 -15.39 16.65
N ILE A 474 4.84 -16.23 17.33
CA ILE A 474 4.97 -16.30 18.78
C ILE A 474 6.29 -15.66 19.20
N ILE A 475 6.20 -14.67 20.09
CA ILE A 475 7.34 -13.99 20.69
C ILE A 475 7.41 -14.40 22.16
N THR A 476 8.50 -15.01 22.56
CA THR A 476 8.79 -15.24 23.99
C THR A 476 9.64 -14.10 24.50
N LEU A 477 9.21 -13.48 25.59
CA LEU A 477 9.85 -12.35 26.26
C LEU A 477 10.86 -12.86 27.28
N SER A 478 11.95 -12.12 27.48
CA SER A 478 12.99 -12.47 28.47
C SER A 478 12.47 -12.54 29.90
N LYS A 479 11.42 -11.78 30.21
CA LYS A 479 10.73 -11.73 31.51
C LYS A 479 9.24 -11.51 31.28
N PRO A 480 8.38 -11.94 32.22
CA PRO A 480 6.96 -11.58 32.21
C PRO A 480 6.74 -10.07 32.19
N LEU A 481 5.71 -9.61 31.46
CA LEU A 481 5.24 -8.22 31.54
C LEU A 481 4.76 -7.91 32.96
N VAL A 482 5.13 -6.73 33.46
CA VAL A 482 4.78 -6.28 34.82
C VAL A 482 3.43 -5.59 34.82
N ARG A 483 3.12 -4.79 33.80
CA ARG A 483 1.84 -4.09 33.70
C ARG A 483 0.74 -5.00 33.13
N PRO A 484 -0.54 -4.75 33.47
CA PRO A 484 -1.65 -5.44 32.85
C PRO A 484 -1.95 -4.85 31.46
N TYR A 485 -2.39 -5.72 30.55
CA TYR A 485 -2.88 -5.37 29.22
C TYR A 485 -4.21 -6.07 29.00
N ASP A 486 -5.20 -5.35 28.48
CA ASP A 486 -6.52 -5.87 28.17
C ASP A 486 -6.65 -6.04 26.65
N MET A 487 -6.86 -7.28 26.22
CA MET A 487 -6.99 -7.63 24.80
C MET A 487 -8.24 -7.05 24.14
N ASN A 488 -9.22 -6.57 24.91
CA ASN A 488 -10.34 -5.80 24.37
C ASN A 488 -9.92 -4.39 23.93
N GLY A 489 -8.77 -3.91 24.41
CA GLY A 489 -8.12 -2.69 23.92
C GLY A 489 -7.23 -2.96 22.70
N LYS A 490 -6.88 -1.89 21.98
CA LYS A 490 -5.90 -1.97 20.89
C LYS A 490 -4.49 -1.99 21.45
N ILE A 491 -3.79 -3.11 21.34
CA ILE A 491 -2.41 -3.27 21.81
C ILE A 491 -1.48 -3.41 20.61
N GLN A 492 -0.39 -2.65 20.62
CA GLN A 492 0.69 -2.79 19.65
C GLN A 492 2.03 -3.01 20.34
N ILE A 493 2.92 -3.70 19.65
CA ILE A 493 4.35 -3.72 19.95
C ILE A 493 5.10 -2.97 18.87
N LEU A 494 6.24 -2.40 19.25
CA LEU A 494 7.20 -1.85 18.32
C LEU A 494 8.63 -2.20 18.72
N ARG A 495 9.46 -2.56 17.73
CA ARG A 495 10.91 -2.71 17.93
C ARG A 495 11.51 -1.34 18.25
N VAL A 496 12.28 -1.25 19.32
CA VAL A 496 12.98 -0.04 19.76
C VAL A 496 14.45 -0.19 19.35
N PRO A 497 14.94 0.60 18.38
CA PRO A 497 16.34 0.56 18.01
C PRO A 497 17.19 1.26 19.07
N GLU A 498 18.44 0.84 19.13
CA GLU A 498 19.37 1.22 20.17
C GLU A 498 20.70 1.62 19.51
N PHE A 499 21.27 2.71 19.99
CA PHE A 499 22.51 3.27 19.45
C PHE A 499 23.43 3.64 20.60
N LYS A 500 24.74 3.63 20.34
CA LYS A 500 25.68 4.29 21.25
C LYS A 500 25.60 5.80 21.10
N ASN A 501 25.77 6.28 19.87
CA ASN A 501 25.60 7.68 19.48
C ASN A 501 24.66 7.76 18.28
N LEU A 502 23.84 8.81 18.19
CA LEU A 502 22.92 9.01 17.08
C LEU A 502 22.92 10.47 16.64
N THR A 503 23.05 10.73 15.34
CA THR A 503 22.84 12.07 14.77
C THR A 503 21.62 12.05 13.86
N ILE A 504 20.63 12.87 14.17
CA ILE A 504 19.44 13.09 13.35
C ILE A 504 19.76 14.23 12.38
N SER A 505 20.22 13.86 11.19
CA SER A 505 20.57 14.80 10.10
C SER A 505 19.42 15.07 9.13
N ASP A 506 18.36 14.26 9.16
CA ASP A 506 17.13 14.36 8.38
C ASP A 506 15.88 14.39 9.29
N LYS A 507 14.76 14.95 8.80
CA LYS A 507 13.51 14.95 9.57
C LYS A 507 12.99 13.52 9.75
N LEU A 508 12.71 13.13 11.00
CA LEU A 508 12.11 11.85 11.33
C LEU A 508 10.59 11.99 11.50
N LEU A 509 9.80 11.31 10.67
CA LEU A 509 8.33 11.38 10.71
C LEU A 509 7.69 10.13 11.33
N CYS A 510 6.67 10.33 12.15
CA CYS A 510 5.86 9.27 12.73
C CYS A 510 4.77 8.84 11.74
N PRO A 511 4.63 7.54 11.44
CA PRO A 511 3.47 7.05 10.70
C PRO A 511 2.16 7.33 11.47
N THR A 512 1.11 7.73 10.74
CA THR A 512 -0.19 8.03 11.31
C THR A 512 -0.92 6.77 11.76
N TRP A 513 -1.56 6.84 12.92
CA TRP A 513 -2.46 5.81 13.44
C TRP A 513 -3.50 5.36 12.41
N ASN A 514 -3.69 4.05 12.27
CA ASN A 514 -4.59 3.44 11.28
C ASN A 514 -5.71 2.59 11.92
N ASP A 515 -6.09 2.89 13.16
CA ASP A 515 -7.04 2.12 13.99
C ASP A 515 -6.54 0.77 14.52
N THR A 516 -5.30 0.40 14.21
CA THR A 516 -4.69 -0.86 14.69
C THR A 516 -3.28 -0.66 15.26
N ILE A 517 -2.41 0.04 14.53
CA ILE A 517 -0.99 0.28 14.88
C ILE A 517 -0.55 1.70 14.47
N PHE A 518 0.71 2.04 14.75
CA PHE A 518 1.39 3.33 14.51
C PHE A 518 1.11 4.41 15.56
N GLY A 519 1.47 5.67 15.24
CA GLY A 519 1.30 6.82 16.11
C GLY A 519 2.32 6.91 17.25
N VAL A 520 3.41 6.13 17.21
CA VAL A 520 4.46 6.12 18.25
C VAL A 520 5.85 6.07 17.62
N ILE A 521 6.77 6.93 18.06
CA ILE A 521 8.22 6.81 17.81
C ILE A 521 8.89 6.49 19.15
N ALA A 522 9.80 5.51 19.16
CA ALA A 522 10.65 5.24 20.32
C ALA A 522 12.05 4.77 19.92
N PHE A 523 13.10 5.26 20.57
CA PHE A 523 14.46 4.76 20.38
C PHE A 523 15.33 5.04 21.62
N SER A 524 16.46 4.35 21.72
CA SER A 524 17.42 4.52 22.83
C SER A 524 18.83 4.88 22.33
N VAL A 525 19.51 5.77 23.04
CA VAL A 525 20.88 6.23 22.75
C VAL A 525 21.69 6.23 24.05
N SER A 526 22.67 5.34 24.19
CA SER A 526 23.38 5.19 25.47
C SER A 526 24.27 6.38 25.81
N ASP A 527 24.79 7.09 24.82
CA ASP A 527 25.65 8.27 24.99
C ASP A 527 24.97 9.54 24.45
N THR A 528 25.29 9.97 23.22
CA THR A 528 24.87 11.29 22.72
C THR A 528 23.93 11.22 21.52
N LEU A 529 22.77 11.88 21.64
CA LEU A 529 21.86 12.21 20.55
C LEU A 529 22.13 13.64 20.05
N LYS A 530 22.55 13.81 18.80
CA LYS A 530 22.66 15.11 18.13
C LYS A 530 21.44 15.37 17.26
N LEU A 531 20.69 16.42 17.56
CA LEU A 531 19.43 16.75 16.89
C LEU A 531 19.62 17.94 15.93
N HIS A 532 20.13 17.67 14.73
CA HIS A 532 20.27 18.70 13.67
C HIS A 532 18.95 18.93 12.93
N GLN A 533 18.15 17.87 12.76
CA GLN A 533 16.81 17.91 12.18
C GLN A 533 15.74 17.41 13.16
N SER A 534 14.48 17.63 12.80
CA SER A 534 13.34 17.49 13.72
C SER A 534 12.76 16.09 13.77
N ILE A 535 12.22 15.70 14.93
CA ILE A 535 11.42 14.48 15.12
C ILE A 535 9.95 14.91 15.21
N ILE A 536 9.11 14.44 14.29
CA ILE A 536 7.74 14.94 14.08
C ILE A 536 6.73 13.79 14.15
N ALA A 537 5.83 13.87 15.12
CA ALA A 537 4.62 13.06 15.28
C ALA A 537 3.34 13.91 15.18
N ASP A 538 3.41 15.04 14.50
CA ASP A 538 2.29 15.94 14.29
C ASP A 538 1.16 15.25 13.52
N GLY A 539 -0.05 15.23 14.08
CA GLY A 539 -1.21 14.60 13.45
C GLY A 539 -1.14 13.08 13.29
N ALA A 540 -0.18 12.42 13.95
CA ALA A 540 0.02 10.98 13.87
C ALA A 540 -0.85 10.16 14.85
N GLY A 541 -1.61 10.84 15.71
CA GLY A 541 -2.55 10.27 16.67
C GLY A 541 -3.91 9.93 16.07
N PHE A 542 -4.96 9.91 16.91
CA PHE A 542 -6.28 9.46 16.48
C PHE A 542 -6.87 10.37 15.38
N SER A 543 -7.56 9.76 14.41
CA SER A 543 -8.11 10.46 13.26
C SER A 543 -9.29 11.37 13.65
N GLY A 544 -9.39 12.52 13.00
CA GLY A 544 -10.58 13.37 13.11
C GLY A 544 -11.81 12.80 12.42
N GLY A 545 -12.99 13.31 12.78
CA GLY A 545 -14.26 12.94 12.18
C GLY A 545 -14.32 13.39 10.71
N LYS A 546 -14.95 12.59 9.86
CA LYS A 546 -15.11 12.92 8.43
C LYS A 546 -16.37 13.77 8.22
N ALA A 547 -16.22 14.86 7.49
CA ALA A 547 -17.33 15.64 6.98
C ALA A 547 -18.09 14.82 5.94
N VAL A 548 -19.41 14.81 6.05
CA VAL A 548 -20.31 14.15 5.12
C VAL A 548 -21.38 15.16 4.74
N ASN A 549 -21.62 15.32 3.45
CA ASN A 549 -22.60 16.28 2.97
C ASN A 549 -24.03 15.72 3.03
N ALA A 550 -24.95 16.51 3.57
CA ALA A 550 -26.38 16.25 3.53
C ALA A 550 -27.01 16.71 2.22
N VAL A 551 -28.04 16.02 1.75
CA VAL A 551 -28.89 16.49 0.64
C VAL A 551 -29.96 17.48 1.14
N ALA A 552 -30.41 17.27 2.37
CA ALA A 552 -31.38 18.12 3.09
C ALA A 552 -31.20 17.90 4.60
N THR A 553 -31.63 18.86 5.40
CA THR A 553 -31.51 18.80 6.87
C THR A 553 -32.89 18.96 7.54
N ALA A 554 -33.03 18.41 8.75
CA ALA A 554 -34.22 18.62 9.57
C ALA A 554 -34.35 20.10 9.95
N GLN A 555 -35.56 20.69 9.86
CA GLN A 555 -35.82 22.13 10.09
C GLN A 555 -35.89 22.53 11.59
N GLU A 556 -35.09 21.92 12.45
CA GLU A 556 -34.99 22.25 13.89
C GLU A 556 -33.60 21.88 14.42
N HIS A 557 -33.02 22.67 15.32
CA HIS A 557 -31.72 22.33 15.92
C HIS A 557 -31.89 21.11 16.82
N LEU A 558 -31.05 20.09 16.65
CA LEU A 558 -31.13 18.83 17.38
C LEU A 558 -30.20 18.82 18.59
N ASP A 559 -30.67 18.23 19.70
CA ASP A 559 -29.87 17.94 20.92
C ASP A 559 -29.62 16.43 21.07
N ALA A 560 -28.78 15.87 20.20
CA ALA A 560 -28.39 14.46 20.27
C ALA A 560 -26.93 14.33 20.71
N TYR A 561 -26.67 13.64 21.83
CA TYR A 561 -25.30 13.32 22.27
C TYR A 561 -24.66 12.23 21.42
N PHE A 562 -25.45 11.26 20.97
CA PHE A 562 -25.00 10.21 20.08
C PHE A 562 -26.11 9.83 19.11
N ALA A 563 -25.71 9.39 17.92
CA ALA A 563 -26.62 8.81 16.95
C ALA A 563 -25.86 7.95 15.94
N LYS A 564 -26.61 7.09 15.25
CA LYS A 564 -26.15 6.51 14.01
C LYS A 564 -25.86 7.61 12.98
N GLU A 565 -24.87 7.32 12.14
CA GLU A 565 -24.55 8.16 10.99
C GLU A 565 -25.78 8.42 10.12
N ASP A 566 -26.17 9.69 10.06
CA ASP A 566 -27.24 10.25 9.25
C ASP A 566 -26.84 11.69 8.94
N SER A 567 -26.27 11.93 7.76
CA SER A 567 -25.76 13.25 7.40
C SER A 567 -26.86 14.30 7.29
N SER A 568 -28.14 13.92 7.22
CA SER A 568 -29.24 14.90 7.29
C SER A 568 -29.44 15.51 8.69
N LYS A 569 -28.77 14.93 9.70
CA LYS A 569 -28.94 15.28 11.11
C LYS A 569 -27.64 15.51 11.87
N TYR A 570 -26.59 14.76 11.57
CA TYR A 570 -25.42 14.67 12.45
C TYR A 570 -24.12 14.51 11.67
N ALA A 571 -23.09 15.24 12.09
CA ALA A 571 -21.72 15.05 11.65
C ALA A 571 -21.02 13.97 12.49
N LEU A 572 -19.93 13.42 11.93
CA LEU A 572 -19.16 12.36 12.56
C LEU A 572 -18.25 12.90 13.67
N LYS A 573 -18.13 12.12 14.75
CA LYS A 573 -17.18 12.35 15.85
C LYS A 573 -15.75 12.02 15.42
N GLY A 574 -14.77 12.54 16.13
CA GLY A 574 -13.38 12.06 16.04
C GLY A 574 -13.19 10.68 16.68
N ASN A 575 -12.01 10.10 16.48
CA ASN A 575 -11.57 8.90 17.19
C ASN A 575 -10.73 9.25 18.43
N GLY A 576 -10.68 8.33 19.39
CA GLY A 576 -10.00 8.53 20.67
C GLY A 576 -9.69 7.22 21.40
N ILE A 577 -9.37 7.31 22.68
CA ILE A 577 -8.94 6.17 23.52
C ILE A 577 -10.06 5.18 23.88
N SER A 578 -11.32 5.54 23.61
CA SER A 578 -12.46 4.63 23.72
C SER A 578 -12.43 3.59 22.61
N ASN A 579 -12.86 2.38 22.93
CA ASN A 579 -13.19 1.41 21.90
C ASN A 579 -14.41 1.88 21.08
N TYR A 580 -14.61 1.24 19.93
CA TYR A 580 -15.80 1.44 19.12
C TYR A 580 -17.05 1.01 19.88
N LEU A 581 -17.90 1.98 20.24
CA LEU A 581 -19.12 1.74 21.02
C LEU A 581 -20.27 1.18 20.17
N GLY A 582 -20.14 1.20 18.84
CA GLY A 582 -21.17 0.73 17.91
C GLY A 582 -21.64 1.79 16.91
N ASN A 583 -22.42 1.36 15.92
CA ASN A 583 -22.92 2.23 14.85
C ASN A 583 -23.74 3.41 15.39
N GLU A 584 -24.49 3.19 16.48
CA GLU A 584 -25.36 4.20 17.11
C GLU A 584 -24.59 5.33 17.80
N HIS A 585 -23.27 5.22 17.94
CA HIS A 585 -22.45 6.21 18.63
C HIS A 585 -21.49 6.98 17.70
N ARG A 586 -21.60 6.77 16.38
CA ARG A 586 -20.65 7.34 15.41
C ARG A 586 -20.77 8.84 15.20
N ALA A 587 -21.94 9.41 15.41
CA ALA A 587 -22.25 10.78 15.04
C ALA A 587 -22.83 11.59 16.20
N ALA A 588 -23.10 12.87 15.92
CA ALA A 588 -23.74 13.85 16.81
C ALA A 588 -22.79 14.52 17.82
N ARG A 589 -23.34 15.38 18.68
CA ARG A 589 -22.58 16.39 19.42
C ARG A 589 -21.65 15.89 20.53
N GLY A 590 -21.95 14.75 21.15
CA GLY A 590 -21.22 14.30 22.33
C GLY A 590 -19.77 13.93 22.04
N ALA A 591 -18.83 14.38 22.87
CA ALA A 591 -17.47 13.87 22.85
C ALA A 591 -17.43 12.41 23.34
N VAL A 592 -16.43 11.63 22.92
CA VAL A 592 -16.21 10.26 23.43
C VAL A 592 -14.77 10.13 23.90
N ALA A 593 -14.58 10.03 25.21
CA ALA A 593 -13.28 10.16 25.86
C ALA A 593 -12.55 11.41 25.36
N ASN A 594 -11.32 11.26 24.85
CA ASN A 594 -10.55 12.38 24.33
C ASN A 594 -10.90 12.78 22.89
N ALA A 595 -11.88 12.13 22.24
CA ALA A 595 -12.33 12.50 20.90
C ALA A 595 -13.35 13.64 20.94
N GLY A 596 -13.23 14.59 19.99
CA GLY A 596 -14.21 15.65 19.80
C GLY A 596 -15.52 15.14 19.19
N GLY A 597 -16.66 15.65 19.67
CA GLY A 597 -17.97 15.38 19.09
C GLY A 597 -18.16 16.09 17.75
N GLY A 598 -18.96 15.53 16.85
CA GLY A 598 -19.33 16.21 15.60
C GLY A 598 -20.28 17.36 15.84
N GLY A 599 -20.58 18.17 14.83
CA GLY A 599 -21.75 19.06 14.88
C GLY A 599 -23.07 18.28 14.69
N ASN A 600 -24.16 18.71 15.33
CA ASN A 600 -25.50 18.32 14.88
C ASN A 600 -25.91 19.16 13.65
N ASN A 601 -27.16 19.05 13.22
CA ASN A 601 -27.66 19.64 11.99
C ASN A 601 -27.59 21.15 11.94
N HIS A 602 -27.80 21.67 10.73
CA HIS A 602 -27.71 23.09 10.41
C HIS A 602 -26.34 23.67 10.72
N ASN A 603 -25.31 23.03 10.15
CA ASN A 603 -24.00 23.62 9.99
C ASN A 603 -23.31 24.00 11.31
N ALA A 604 -23.61 23.25 12.37
CA ALA A 604 -22.91 23.37 13.63
C ALA A 604 -21.45 22.88 13.51
N GLY A 605 -20.57 23.47 14.30
CA GLY A 605 -19.15 23.17 14.30
C GLY A 605 -18.82 21.91 15.10
N GLY A 606 -17.74 21.23 14.70
CA GLY A 606 -17.20 20.09 15.43
C GLY A 606 -16.38 20.51 16.65
N GLY A 607 -16.43 19.71 17.73
CA GLY A 607 -15.61 19.89 18.92
C GLY A 607 -14.15 19.48 18.69
N GLY A 608 -13.21 20.12 19.37
CA GLY A 608 -11.79 19.79 19.32
C GLY A 608 -11.47 18.47 20.03
N GLY A 609 -10.44 17.76 19.57
CA GLY A 609 -9.89 16.59 20.26
C GLY A 609 -9.06 16.99 21.48
N ALA A 610 -8.78 16.05 22.38
CA ALA A 610 -8.13 16.30 23.66
C ALA A 610 -6.93 15.37 23.92
N ASN A 611 -6.11 15.75 24.90
CA ASN A 611 -5.10 14.91 25.53
C ASN A 611 -4.88 15.37 26.98
N GLY A 612 -3.71 15.90 27.35
CA GLY A 612 -3.51 16.48 28.69
C GLY A 612 -4.46 17.65 28.96
N GLY A 613 -4.77 18.43 27.92
CA GLY A 613 -5.79 19.47 27.93
C GLY A 613 -7.11 19.02 27.30
N CYS A 614 -8.22 19.59 27.78
CA CYS A 614 -9.55 19.46 27.19
C CYS A 614 -9.60 20.02 25.76
N GLY A 615 -10.45 19.44 24.91
CA GLY A 615 -10.80 20.05 23.62
C GLY A 615 -11.83 21.17 23.82
N GLY A 616 -11.82 22.15 22.92
CA GLY A 616 -12.79 23.23 22.87
C GLY A 616 -14.09 22.81 22.19
N ASN A 617 -15.19 23.48 22.51
CA ASN A 617 -16.48 23.25 21.86
C ASN A 617 -16.49 23.87 20.46
N GLY A 618 -17.21 23.24 19.54
CA GLY A 618 -17.57 23.83 18.25
C GLY A 618 -18.56 24.97 18.41
N GLY A 619 -18.78 25.70 17.33
CA GLY A 619 -19.72 26.80 17.25
C GLY A 619 -21.16 26.34 17.01
N PHE A 620 -22.08 27.26 17.26
CA PHE A 620 -23.52 27.04 17.14
C PHE A 620 -23.96 26.75 15.70
N GLY A 621 -25.14 26.17 15.53
CA GLY A 621 -25.74 25.99 14.20
C GLY A 621 -26.21 27.31 13.56
N TRP A 622 -26.61 27.23 12.29
CA TRP A 622 -27.00 28.34 11.42
C TRP A 622 -27.96 29.33 12.10
N ASP A 623 -27.61 30.61 12.05
CA ASP A 623 -28.26 31.68 12.82
C ASP A 623 -29.66 32.06 12.35
N LEU A 624 -29.98 31.82 11.08
CA LEU A 624 -31.28 32.19 10.49
C LEU A 624 -32.39 31.14 10.72
N MET A 625 -32.08 30.04 11.39
CA MET A 625 -33.07 29.00 11.64
C MET A 625 -33.82 29.25 12.96
N GLU A 626 -35.15 29.31 12.89
CA GLU A 626 -36.02 29.81 13.97
C GLU A 626 -36.50 28.74 14.98
N LYS A 627 -36.30 27.44 14.72
CA LYS A 627 -36.82 26.32 15.54
C LYS A 627 -35.72 25.57 16.31
N GLY A 628 -35.91 25.40 17.62
CA GLY A 628 -34.92 24.71 18.47
C GLY A 628 -33.76 25.62 18.88
N SER A 629 -32.89 25.12 19.76
CA SER A 629 -31.77 25.89 20.32
C SER A 629 -30.47 25.63 19.56
N LYS A 630 -29.87 26.67 19.00
CA LYS A 630 -28.57 26.58 18.29
C LYS A 630 -27.40 26.17 19.18
N GLU A 631 -27.52 26.39 20.49
CA GLU A 631 -26.52 25.98 21.49
C GLU A 631 -26.45 24.46 21.61
N ASP A 632 -27.57 23.79 21.36
CA ASP A 632 -27.66 22.34 21.46
C ASP A 632 -27.14 21.61 20.23
N ALA A 633 -26.86 22.34 19.15
CA ALA A 633 -26.30 21.75 17.95
C ALA A 633 -24.77 21.62 18.00
N GLN A 634 -24.08 22.38 18.86
CA GLN A 634 -22.63 22.50 18.84
C GLN A 634 -21.93 21.20 19.29
N GLY A 635 -20.87 20.81 18.56
CA GLY A 635 -20.01 19.70 18.95
C GLY A 635 -19.26 19.97 20.25
N ILE A 636 -19.24 18.97 21.13
CA ILE A 636 -18.60 19.05 22.45
C ILE A 636 -17.12 18.68 22.31
N GLY A 637 -16.24 19.45 22.95
CA GLY A 637 -14.81 19.17 22.98
C GLY A 637 -14.46 17.91 23.77
N GLY A 638 -13.40 17.21 23.36
CA GLY A 638 -12.90 16.00 24.02
C GLY A 638 -12.54 16.23 25.49
N TYR A 639 -12.68 15.18 26.31
CA TYR A 639 -12.31 15.22 27.72
C TYR A 639 -10.78 15.12 27.90
N PRO A 640 -10.18 15.89 28.83
CA PRO A 640 -8.77 15.72 29.17
C PRO A 640 -8.51 14.34 29.77
N ILE A 641 -7.33 13.80 29.51
CA ILE A 641 -6.91 12.47 29.90
C ILE A 641 -6.16 12.53 31.24
N ASP A 642 -6.35 11.48 32.05
CA ASP A 642 -5.62 11.27 33.29
C ASP A 642 -4.30 10.52 33.02
N ASN A 643 -3.17 11.20 33.24
CA ASN A 643 -1.84 10.62 33.13
C ASN A 643 -1.30 10.04 34.46
N THR A 644 -2.11 10.03 35.53
CA THR A 644 -1.73 9.39 36.79
C THR A 644 -1.46 7.90 36.60
N GLY A 645 -0.58 7.33 37.44
CA GLY A 645 -0.10 5.96 37.25
C GLY A 645 0.84 5.76 36.06
N ASN A 646 1.36 6.86 35.50
CA ASN A 646 2.31 6.87 34.39
C ASN A 646 1.71 6.14 33.16
N LYS A 647 0.57 6.67 32.70
CA LYS A 647 -0.10 6.28 31.47
C LYS A 647 0.08 7.36 30.42
N ILE A 648 0.27 6.96 29.16
CA ILE A 648 0.51 7.87 28.04
C ILE A 648 -0.44 7.57 26.88
N PHE A 649 -0.82 8.61 26.13
CA PHE A 649 -1.84 8.52 25.10
C PHE A 649 -1.51 9.42 23.90
N MET A 650 -2.04 9.04 22.73
CA MET A 650 -2.10 9.93 21.57
C MET A 650 -3.18 11.00 21.75
N GLY A 651 -3.03 12.10 21.04
CA GLY A 651 -4.09 13.10 20.94
C GLY A 651 -5.33 12.54 20.25
N GLY A 652 -6.51 12.92 20.75
CA GLY A 652 -7.79 12.60 20.15
C GLY A 652 -8.04 13.39 18.87
N GLY A 653 -8.80 12.81 17.95
CA GLY A 653 -9.26 13.53 16.75
C GLY A 653 -10.36 14.53 17.09
N GLY A 654 -10.37 15.67 16.40
CA GLY A 654 -11.51 16.60 16.44
C GLY A 654 -12.72 16.03 15.69
N GLY A 655 -13.92 16.49 16.03
CA GLY A 655 -15.15 16.15 15.31
C GLY A 655 -15.30 16.95 14.01
N ALA A 656 -16.08 16.42 13.07
CA ALA A 656 -16.42 17.11 11.83
C ALA A 656 -17.49 18.18 12.07
N GLY A 657 -17.47 19.22 11.24
CA GLY A 657 -18.60 20.13 11.13
C GLY A 657 -19.73 19.52 10.30
N HIS A 658 -20.96 19.92 10.57
CA HIS A 658 -22.11 19.51 9.77
C HIS A 658 -22.14 20.26 8.43
N SER A 659 -22.58 19.60 7.35
CA SER A 659 -22.58 20.19 6.02
C SER A 659 -23.81 19.82 5.21
N ASN A 660 -24.40 20.78 4.50
CA ASN A 660 -25.42 20.56 3.48
C ASN A 660 -25.16 21.33 2.17
N GLU A 661 -24.11 22.14 2.10
CA GLU A 661 -23.62 22.82 0.89
C GLU A 661 -22.33 22.19 0.31
N ALA A 662 -21.91 21.04 0.85
CA ALA A 662 -20.69 20.29 0.51
C ALA A 662 -19.38 21.06 0.78
N THR A 663 -19.39 21.94 1.78
CA THR A 663 -18.26 22.78 2.14
C THR A 663 -17.78 22.64 3.58
N GLY A 664 -18.43 21.79 4.39
CA GLY A 664 -18.00 21.52 5.76
C GLY A 664 -16.69 20.74 5.80
N THR A 665 -15.94 20.90 6.90
CA THR A 665 -14.57 20.35 7.01
C THR A 665 -14.48 19.20 8.00
N ASN A 666 -13.54 18.28 7.70
CA ASN A 666 -13.16 17.21 8.61
C ASN A 666 -12.58 17.77 9.91
N GLY A 667 -12.67 17.01 10.99
CA GLY A 667 -11.90 17.28 12.19
C GLY A 667 -10.40 17.01 11.98
N GLY A 668 -9.55 17.69 12.76
CA GLY A 668 -8.11 17.50 12.74
C GLY A 668 -7.68 16.21 13.44
N ASN A 669 -6.68 15.52 12.92
CA ASN A 669 -6.06 14.37 13.60
C ASN A 669 -5.27 14.82 14.83
N GLY A 670 -5.29 14.04 15.90
CA GLY A 670 -4.47 14.30 17.08
C GLY A 670 -2.98 14.01 16.87
N GLY A 671 -2.12 14.45 17.78
CA GLY A 671 -0.67 14.18 17.76
C GLY A 671 -0.32 12.76 18.24
N GLY A 672 0.80 12.23 17.77
CA GLY A 672 1.32 10.91 18.16
C GLY A 672 2.07 10.91 19.49
N ILE A 673 2.83 9.85 19.74
CA ILE A 673 3.69 9.68 20.93
C ILE A 673 5.16 9.65 20.49
N ILE A 674 6.03 10.34 21.21
CA ILE A 674 7.49 10.28 21.03
C ILE A 674 8.12 9.90 22.37
N ILE A 675 8.95 8.86 22.40
CA ILE A 675 9.72 8.43 23.57
C ILE A 675 11.20 8.40 23.23
N ILE A 676 12.01 9.18 23.93
CA ILE A 676 13.46 9.25 23.73
C ILE A 676 14.16 8.88 25.04
N ASP A 677 14.97 7.82 25.01
CA ASP A 677 15.88 7.45 26.11
C ASP A 677 17.32 7.74 25.66
N ALA A 678 17.87 8.91 26.02
CA ALA A 678 19.19 9.35 25.57
C ALA A 678 19.97 9.99 26.72
N ASN A 679 21.19 9.53 27.01
CA ASN A 679 21.97 10.07 28.13
C ASN A 679 22.23 11.59 27.97
N VAL A 680 22.65 12.04 26.78
CA VAL A 680 22.81 13.46 26.43
C VAL A 680 22.07 13.79 25.13
N ILE A 681 21.35 14.91 25.09
CA ILE A 681 20.78 15.49 23.87
C ILE A 681 21.48 16.80 23.53
N VAL A 682 22.04 16.90 22.33
CA VAL A 682 22.63 18.12 21.79
C VAL A 682 21.68 18.71 20.75
N ALA A 683 21.04 19.84 21.09
CA ALA A 683 20.15 20.56 20.20
C ALA A 683 20.97 21.34 19.17
N GLY A 684 21.01 20.85 17.93
CA GLY A 684 21.74 21.45 16.80
C GLY A 684 20.84 22.10 15.75
N GLY A 685 19.57 22.39 16.09
CA GLY A 685 18.60 23.08 15.22
C GLY A 685 17.27 22.35 15.02
N GLY A 686 17.20 21.05 15.32
CA GLY A 686 15.96 20.27 15.22
C GLY A 686 15.01 20.45 16.41
N GLN A 687 13.70 20.27 16.18
CA GLN A 687 12.66 20.26 17.22
C GLN A 687 12.08 18.86 17.44
N ILE A 688 11.47 18.62 18.60
CA ILE A 688 10.66 17.43 18.86
C ILE A 688 9.20 17.87 18.90
N SER A 689 8.35 17.35 18.02
CA SER A 689 7.00 17.87 17.82
C SER A 689 5.97 16.74 17.75
N ALA A 690 4.89 16.84 18.51
CA ALA A 690 3.76 15.91 18.51
C ALA A 690 2.44 16.68 18.55
N LYS A 691 2.24 17.63 17.64
CA LYS A 691 1.10 18.55 17.65
C LYS A 691 -0.18 17.94 17.11
N GLY A 692 -1.31 18.47 17.53
CA GLY A 692 -2.60 18.22 16.86
C GLY A 692 -2.70 18.98 15.53
N LYS A 693 -3.39 18.40 14.53
CA LYS A 693 -3.62 19.09 13.24
C LYS A 693 -4.66 20.18 13.38
N SER A 694 -4.36 21.35 12.82
CA SER A 694 -5.33 22.43 12.64
C SER A 694 -6.24 22.14 11.45
N VAL A 695 -7.43 22.72 11.46
CA VAL A 695 -8.46 22.56 10.43
C VAL A 695 -8.60 23.86 9.64
N GLU A 696 -8.76 23.74 8.33
CA GLU A 696 -9.01 24.88 7.43
C GLU A 696 -10.44 25.41 7.56
N SER A 697 -10.65 26.66 7.17
CA SER A 697 -11.96 27.28 7.24
C SER A 697 -12.92 26.79 6.15
N ALA A 698 -14.16 26.51 6.52
CA ALA A 698 -15.27 26.26 5.60
C ALA A 698 -15.81 27.59 5.04
N PRO A 699 -16.33 27.64 3.81
CA PRO A 699 -17.01 28.83 3.29
C PRO A 699 -18.45 29.00 3.79
N TYR A 700 -19.29 27.95 3.74
CA TYR A 700 -20.76 28.07 3.95
C TYR A 700 -21.37 27.05 4.92
N ASP A 701 -20.56 26.19 5.54
CA ASP A 701 -21.00 25.08 6.37
C ASP A 701 -20.24 25.05 7.69
N GLY A 702 -20.63 24.15 8.59
CA GLY A 702 -19.93 23.92 9.85
C GLY A 702 -18.49 23.45 9.62
N ALA A 703 -17.57 23.98 10.41
CA ALA A 703 -16.16 23.61 10.35
C ALA A 703 -15.78 22.57 11.43
N GLY A 704 -14.81 21.73 11.10
CA GLY A 704 -14.29 20.70 12.01
C GLY A 704 -13.41 21.26 13.12
N GLY A 705 -13.40 20.57 14.25
CA GLY A 705 -12.56 20.91 15.41
C GLY A 705 -11.11 20.48 15.23
N GLY A 706 -10.18 21.19 15.88
CA GLY A 706 -8.75 20.88 15.84
C GLY A 706 -8.42 19.57 16.56
N GLY A 707 -7.36 18.88 16.13
CA GLY A 707 -6.88 17.67 16.80
C GLY A 707 -6.20 17.97 18.13
N GLY A 708 -6.29 17.06 19.10
CA GLY A 708 -5.58 17.18 20.38
C GLY A 708 -4.07 16.99 20.21
N GLY A 709 -3.27 17.63 21.06
CA GLY A 709 -1.83 17.42 21.15
C GLY A 709 -1.46 15.99 21.52
N GLY A 710 -0.26 15.55 21.14
CA GLY A 710 0.29 14.23 21.42
C GLY A 710 1.07 14.15 22.73
N THR A 711 1.85 13.10 22.92
CA THR A 711 2.70 12.92 24.10
C THR A 711 4.19 12.90 23.72
N VAL A 712 5.03 13.62 24.45
CA VAL A 712 6.50 13.55 24.31
C VAL A 712 7.10 13.19 25.67
N ILE A 713 7.82 12.06 25.76
CA ILE A 713 8.56 11.62 26.94
C ILE A 713 10.06 11.65 26.65
N ILE A 714 10.81 12.41 27.44
CA ILE A 714 12.26 12.52 27.33
C ILE A 714 12.90 12.02 28.62
N LYS A 715 13.66 10.94 28.50
CA LYS A 715 14.60 10.49 29.51
C LYS A 715 16.01 10.90 29.08
N SER A 716 16.52 11.95 29.72
CA SER A 716 17.87 12.45 29.47
C SER A 716 18.46 13.11 30.70
N ASN A 717 19.76 12.89 30.91
CA ASN A 717 20.48 13.49 32.03
C ASN A 717 20.91 14.93 31.72
N LYS A 718 21.07 15.26 30.44
CA LYS A 718 21.61 16.56 30.02
C LYS A 718 21.12 16.97 28.63
N ILE A 719 20.65 18.21 28.52
CA ILE A 719 20.39 18.87 27.25
C ILE A 719 21.44 19.97 27.06
N VAL A 720 22.04 20.02 25.86
CA VAL A 720 23.02 21.03 25.46
C VAL A 720 22.43 21.85 24.32
N GLY A 721 22.40 23.17 24.48
CA GLY A 721 21.74 24.08 23.55
C GLY A 721 20.27 24.32 23.88
N ASN A 722 19.52 24.88 22.93
CA ASN A 722 18.10 25.21 23.08
C ASN A 722 17.25 24.18 22.32
N LEU A 723 16.74 23.17 23.04
CA LEU A 723 15.85 22.17 22.48
C LEU A 723 14.40 22.69 22.51
N SER A 724 13.72 22.71 21.36
CA SER A 724 12.28 23.01 21.27
C SER A 724 11.46 21.71 21.29
N ILE A 725 10.43 21.67 22.14
CA ILE A 725 9.52 20.53 22.32
C ILE A 725 8.08 21.01 22.21
N GLU A 726 7.33 20.55 21.22
CA GLU A 726 5.97 21.00 20.93
C GLU A 726 4.96 19.87 21.06
N SER A 727 3.88 20.08 21.80
CA SER A 727 2.74 19.17 21.86
C SER A 727 1.40 19.92 21.88
N TYR A 728 1.34 21.16 21.39
CA TYR A 728 0.12 21.95 21.44
C TYR A 728 -1.01 21.41 20.53
N GLY A 729 -2.26 21.77 20.87
CA GLY A 729 -3.46 21.37 20.13
C GLY A 729 -3.64 22.14 18.81
N GLY A 730 -4.26 21.51 17.82
CA GLY A 730 -4.57 22.14 16.55
C GLY A 730 -5.68 23.19 16.66
N SER A 731 -5.67 24.21 15.82
CA SER A 731 -6.77 25.20 15.77
C SER A 731 -7.99 24.64 15.04
N GLY A 732 -9.20 24.96 15.49
CA GLY A 732 -10.45 24.63 14.81
C GLY A 732 -10.66 25.48 13.55
N GLY A 733 -11.41 24.95 12.58
CA GLY A 733 -11.64 25.66 11.31
C GLY A 733 -12.60 26.84 11.49
N GLY A 734 -12.39 27.93 10.75
CA GLY A 734 -13.36 29.03 10.68
C GLY A 734 -14.52 28.77 9.72
N VAL A 735 -15.49 29.67 9.69
CA VAL A 735 -16.48 29.81 8.61
C VAL A 735 -16.30 31.19 8.00
N THR A 736 -16.20 31.31 6.68
CA THR A 736 -15.81 32.59 6.04
C THR A 736 -16.98 33.42 5.50
N VAL A 737 -18.10 32.82 5.11
CA VAL A 737 -19.22 33.55 4.46
C VAL A 737 -20.47 33.56 5.31
N HIS A 738 -20.98 32.39 5.70
CA HIS A 738 -22.17 32.29 6.53
C HIS A 738 -21.84 32.42 8.01
N ARG A 739 -22.86 32.74 8.82
CA ARG A 739 -22.74 32.66 10.27
C ARG A 739 -23.17 31.27 10.72
N ASP A 740 -22.29 30.32 10.42
CA ASP A 740 -22.39 28.92 10.84
C ASP A 740 -21.32 28.60 11.87
N GLY A 741 -21.33 27.37 12.38
CA GLY A 741 -20.51 26.94 13.50
C GLY A 741 -19.04 26.72 13.12
N PRO A 742 -18.11 27.60 13.57
CA PRO A 742 -16.68 27.31 13.49
C PRO A 742 -16.29 26.12 14.38
N GLY A 743 -15.17 25.48 14.11
CA GLY A 743 -14.67 24.36 14.90
C GLY A 743 -14.04 24.78 16.23
N GLY A 744 -14.11 23.91 17.23
CA GLY A 744 -13.43 24.09 18.52
C GLY A 744 -11.94 23.83 18.44
N GLY A 745 -11.14 24.50 19.28
CA GLY A 745 -9.70 24.29 19.37
C GLY A 745 -9.34 22.93 19.99
N GLY A 746 -8.29 22.27 19.52
CA GLY A 746 -7.79 21.03 20.12
C GLY A 746 -7.11 21.29 21.47
N GLY A 747 -7.21 20.36 22.42
CA GLY A 747 -6.52 20.44 23.70
C GLY A 747 -5.02 20.20 23.58
N GLY A 748 -4.23 20.83 24.45
CA GLY A 748 -2.79 20.63 24.52
C GLY A 748 -2.38 19.20 24.94
N GLY A 749 -1.19 18.79 24.54
CA GLY A 749 -0.63 17.46 24.75
C GLY A 749 0.04 17.25 26.11
N VAL A 750 0.89 16.23 26.19
CA VAL A 750 1.67 15.89 27.38
C VAL A 750 3.16 16.00 27.06
N ILE A 751 3.93 16.66 27.92
CA ILE A 751 5.40 16.66 27.85
C ILE A 751 5.92 16.14 29.19
N GLY A 752 6.75 15.10 29.15
CA GLY A 752 7.26 14.42 30.34
C GLY A 752 8.77 14.30 30.37
N PHE A 753 9.37 14.58 31.52
CA PHE A 753 10.80 14.39 31.77
C PHE A 753 11.04 13.35 32.86
N SER A 754 12.09 12.54 32.68
CA SER A 754 12.50 11.56 33.70
C SER A 754 13.10 12.19 34.96
N LEU A 755 13.60 13.42 34.85
CA LEU A 755 14.23 14.15 35.95
C LEU A 755 13.18 14.81 36.88
N PRO A 756 13.55 15.14 38.13
CA PRO A 756 12.66 15.84 39.06
C PRO A 756 12.28 17.27 38.65
N ALA A 757 13.07 17.88 37.77
CA ALA A 757 12.84 19.19 37.20
C ALA A 757 13.13 19.16 35.70
N VAL A 758 12.58 20.13 34.97
CA VAL A 758 12.87 20.30 33.55
C VAL A 758 14.38 20.52 33.36
N PRO A 759 15.05 19.77 32.48
CA PRO A 759 16.46 19.99 32.20
C PRO A 759 16.71 21.38 31.59
N ASN A 760 17.79 22.05 32.04
CA ASN A 760 18.23 23.32 31.45
C ASN A 760 18.44 23.17 29.93
N GLY A 761 17.90 24.12 29.16
CA GLY A 761 17.95 24.10 27.69
C GLY A 761 16.71 23.52 27.01
N ALA A 762 15.80 22.87 27.75
CA ALA A 762 14.49 22.49 27.21
C ALA A 762 13.51 23.67 27.22
N ASN A 763 13.00 24.02 26.04
CA ASN A 763 11.89 24.94 25.83
C ASN A 763 10.70 24.15 25.30
N PHE A 764 9.52 24.37 25.85
CA PHE A 764 8.36 23.56 25.52
C PHE A 764 7.09 24.39 25.32
N ASP A 765 6.22 23.93 24.41
CA ASP A 765 4.88 24.49 24.19
C ASP A 765 3.84 23.36 24.10
N PHE A 766 2.93 23.34 25.08
CA PHE A 766 1.82 22.39 25.17
C PHE A 766 0.46 23.11 25.25
N ARG A 767 0.36 24.33 24.70
CA ARG A 767 -0.89 25.11 24.78
C ARG A 767 -2.07 24.45 24.06
N GLY A 768 -3.28 24.89 24.41
CA GLY A 768 -4.48 24.57 23.63
C GLY A 768 -4.46 25.29 22.27
N GLY A 769 -5.09 24.68 21.28
CA GLY A 769 -5.37 25.29 19.99
C GLY A 769 -6.52 26.28 20.07
N TYR A 770 -6.57 27.21 19.12
CA TYR A 770 -7.62 28.24 19.08
C TYR A 770 -8.90 27.71 18.45
N GLY A 771 -10.06 28.16 18.94
CA GLY A 771 -11.32 28.01 18.24
C GLY A 771 -11.30 28.81 16.93
N GLY A 772 -12.01 28.32 15.91
CA GLY A 772 -12.17 29.04 14.65
C GLY A 772 -12.92 30.36 14.81
N LYS A 773 -13.20 31.06 13.71
CA LYS A 773 -14.05 32.27 13.71
C LYS A 773 -15.13 32.16 12.65
N SER A 774 -16.32 32.68 12.94
CA SER A 774 -17.40 32.79 11.96
C SER A 774 -17.29 34.12 11.20
N ARG A 775 -17.69 34.15 9.93
CA ARG A 775 -17.46 35.28 9.01
C ARG A 775 -16.08 35.92 9.15
N THR A 776 -15.05 35.07 9.28
CA THR A 776 -13.62 35.41 9.47
C THR A 776 -13.21 36.10 10.78
N LEU A 777 -14.12 36.71 11.55
CA LEU A 777 -13.75 37.52 12.72
C LEU A 777 -14.66 37.35 13.95
N GLU A 778 -15.83 36.74 13.81
CA GLU A 778 -16.88 36.70 14.83
C GLU A 778 -16.78 35.46 15.73
N ASP A 779 -17.01 35.65 17.03
CA ASP A 779 -17.28 34.55 17.95
C ASP A 779 -18.72 34.07 17.81
N TYR A 780 -18.89 32.75 17.75
CA TYR A 780 -20.17 32.10 17.48
C TYR A 780 -20.29 30.75 18.21
N GLY A 781 -20.00 30.75 19.52
CA GLY A 781 -20.20 29.61 20.42
C GLY A 781 -18.99 28.68 20.60
N GLN A 782 -18.02 28.76 19.70
CA GLN A 782 -16.78 27.98 19.77
C GLN A 782 -15.89 28.41 20.94
N SER A 783 -15.04 27.50 21.41
CA SER A 783 -14.01 27.79 22.42
C SER A 783 -12.63 27.26 22.02
N ASP A 784 -11.60 27.86 22.61
CA ASP A 784 -10.25 27.34 22.58
C ASP A 784 -10.15 26.02 23.36
N GLY A 785 -9.13 25.22 23.05
CA GLY A 785 -8.75 24.06 23.85
C GLY A 785 -8.04 24.48 25.14
N CYS A 786 -8.07 23.62 26.16
CA CYS A 786 -7.26 23.82 27.36
C CYS A 786 -5.77 23.56 27.06
N ASN A 787 -4.89 24.18 27.83
CA ASN A 787 -3.47 23.82 27.86
C ASN A 787 -3.27 22.38 28.36
N GLY A 788 -2.23 21.74 27.85
CA GLY A 788 -1.77 20.41 28.19
C GLY A 788 -1.11 20.29 29.57
N VAL A 789 -0.40 19.18 29.76
CA VAL A 789 0.20 18.81 31.06
C VAL A 789 1.71 18.61 30.93
N LEU A 790 2.45 19.14 31.90
CA LEU A 790 3.87 18.90 32.10
C LEU A 790 4.07 17.86 33.23
N LEU A 791 4.84 16.81 32.97
CA LEU A 791 5.16 15.75 33.93
C LEU A 791 6.67 15.75 34.22
N ASN A 792 7.02 15.57 35.49
CA ASN A 792 8.39 15.34 35.96
C ASN A 792 8.45 14.00 36.71
N ASN A 793 9.64 13.44 36.89
CA ASN A 793 9.85 12.10 37.48
C ASN A 793 9.10 11.00 36.70
N VAL A 794 9.05 11.10 35.37
CA VAL A 794 8.47 10.04 34.54
C VAL A 794 9.41 8.84 34.50
N ASP A 795 9.01 7.75 35.15
CA ASP A 795 9.72 6.47 35.10
C ASP A 795 9.34 5.72 33.81
N ILE A 796 10.28 5.40 32.92
CA ILE A 796 9.96 4.65 31.69
C ILE A 796 9.91 3.14 32.01
N PRO A 797 8.75 2.47 32.11
CA PRO A 797 8.67 1.14 32.73
C PRO A 797 9.38 0.06 31.92
N GLY A 798 10.02 -0.91 32.59
CA GLY A 798 10.54 -2.14 31.98
C GLY A 798 12.07 -2.19 31.83
N ASP A 799 12.55 -2.77 30.74
CA ASP A 799 14.00 -2.91 30.48
C ASP A 799 14.64 -1.57 30.09
N HIS A 800 15.56 -1.10 30.93
CA HIS A 800 16.32 0.14 30.69
C HIS A 800 17.72 -0.12 30.14
N THR A 801 18.10 -1.37 29.94
CA THR A 801 19.42 -1.72 29.37
C THR A 801 19.50 -1.17 27.95
N ILE A 802 20.67 -0.62 27.58
CA ILE A 802 21.01 -0.21 26.21
C ILE A 802 22.29 -0.97 25.84
N LEU A 803 22.30 -1.68 24.72
CA LEU A 803 23.47 -2.47 24.28
C LEU A 803 24.49 -1.54 23.59
N GLU A 804 25.75 -1.52 24.06
CA GLU A 804 26.75 -0.49 23.72
C GLU A 804 27.57 -0.75 22.44
N ASP A 805 27.44 -1.90 21.77
CA ASP A 805 28.23 -2.29 20.58
C ASP A 805 27.49 -2.12 19.24
N VAL A 806 26.69 -1.07 19.14
CA VAL A 806 25.81 -0.84 17.98
C VAL A 806 26.28 0.36 17.16
N GLY A 807 26.92 0.08 16.01
CA GLY A 807 27.20 0.95 14.86
C GLY A 807 27.39 2.45 15.13
N GLU A 808 28.64 2.93 15.05
CA GLU A 808 28.96 4.35 15.10
C GLU A 808 28.87 5.00 13.68
N GLU A 809 28.05 6.06 13.58
CA GLU A 809 27.88 7.04 12.48
C GLU A 809 26.87 6.79 11.34
N ILE A 810 26.20 7.89 10.93
CA ILE A 810 25.76 8.13 9.54
C ILE A 810 26.14 9.58 9.17
N PRO A 811 27.05 9.80 8.20
CA PRO A 811 27.19 11.09 7.54
C PRO A 811 27.08 10.96 6.02
N ILE A 812 26.05 11.57 5.41
CA ILE A 812 26.23 12.27 4.12
C ILE A 812 25.39 13.54 4.15
N HIS A 813 26.06 14.68 4.02
CA HIS A 813 25.44 15.97 3.71
C HIS A 813 24.75 15.83 2.35
N SER A 814 23.41 15.90 2.30
CA SER A 814 22.73 16.25 1.07
C SER A 814 22.24 17.69 1.19
N ASP A 815 22.62 18.54 0.24
CA ASP A 815 22.09 19.91 0.09
C ASP A 815 20.60 19.93 -0.33
N GLU A 816 19.92 18.78 -0.27
CA GLU A 816 18.48 18.64 -0.50
C GLU A 816 17.75 18.57 0.85
N VAL A 817 16.85 19.52 1.09
CA VAL A 817 15.80 19.37 2.11
C VAL A 817 14.89 18.21 1.67
N ARG A 818 15.09 17.03 2.25
CA ARG A 818 14.22 15.87 1.99
C ARG A 818 12.89 16.06 2.71
N ILE A 819 11.84 16.37 1.94
CA ILE A 819 10.44 16.31 2.39
C ILE A 819 9.84 14.97 1.96
N TYR A 820 9.58 14.13 2.95
CA TYR A 820 8.68 12.97 2.91
C TYR A 820 7.22 13.46 2.75
N PRO A 821 6.33 12.70 2.10
CA PRO A 821 5.29 13.25 1.25
C PRO A 821 4.20 14.00 2.01
N LEU A 822 3.97 15.26 1.63
CA LEU A 822 2.67 15.91 1.48
C LEU A 822 2.79 16.99 0.36
N PRO A 823 1.67 17.37 -0.30
CA PRO A 823 1.62 17.78 -1.71
C PRO A 823 2.14 19.21 -1.98
N ALA A 824 2.56 19.43 -3.23
CA ALA A 824 3.13 20.68 -3.73
C ALA A 824 2.12 21.82 -3.84
N ASP A 825 2.54 23.04 -3.51
CA ASP A 825 2.04 24.29 -4.10
C ASP A 825 3.16 25.38 -4.12
N GLU A 826 3.41 25.91 -5.34
CA GLU A 826 4.11 27.15 -5.78
C GLU A 826 5.67 27.29 -5.93
N ILE A 827 6.05 28.11 -6.94
CA ILE A 827 7.40 28.36 -7.54
C ILE A 827 7.96 29.73 -7.08
N VAL A 828 9.29 29.87 -6.87
CA VAL A 828 9.96 31.14 -6.46
C VAL A 828 10.96 31.67 -7.53
N SER A 829 11.03 33.00 -7.71
CA SER A 829 11.98 33.74 -8.58
C SER A 829 12.98 34.63 -7.80
N ILE A 830 14.23 34.76 -8.25
CA ILE A 830 15.29 35.57 -7.59
C ILE A 830 15.86 36.64 -8.57
N SER A 831 16.05 37.89 -8.11
CA SER A 831 16.82 38.95 -8.81
C SER A 831 17.84 39.60 -7.87
N SER A 832 18.99 40.08 -8.38
CA SER A 832 20.01 40.80 -7.58
C SER A 832 20.42 42.13 -8.23
N SER A 833 20.79 43.12 -7.41
CA SER A 833 20.95 44.53 -7.77
C SER A 833 22.38 45.11 -7.59
N ASN A 834 23.41 44.28 -7.40
CA ASN A 834 24.80 44.76 -7.28
C ASN A 834 25.76 43.99 -8.19
N ASP A 835 26.74 44.70 -8.77
CA ASP A 835 27.64 44.42 -9.91
C ASP A 835 28.41 43.07 -9.91
N PHE A 836 27.68 41.95 -9.90
CA PHE A 836 28.18 40.68 -10.38
C PHE A 836 27.53 40.38 -11.73
N VAL A 837 28.30 40.49 -12.82
CA VAL A 837 27.85 40.01 -14.13
C VAL A 837 27.94 38.49 -14.14
N ALA A 838 26.85 37.81 -13.80
CA ALA A 838 26.76 36.37 -13.97
C ALA A 838 26.82 36.01 -15.46
N THR A 839 27.85 35.25 -15.85
CA THR A 839 28.10 34.88 -17.25
C THR A 839 27.33 33.64 -17.71
N SER A 840 26.74 32.87 -16.79
CA SER A 840 25.86 31.72 -17.06
C SER A 840 24.97 31.40 -15.86
N CYS A 841 23.74 30.92 -16.11
CA CYS A 841 22.82 30.38 -15.11
C CYS A 841 22.38 28.98 -15.55
N ILE A 842 22.21 28.04 -14.62
CA ILE A 842 21.79 26.66 -14.90
C ILE A 842 20.69 26.28 -13.91
N ILE A 843 19.59 25.73 -14.42
CA ILE A 843 18.39 25.35 -13.68
C ILE A 843 18.38 23.82 -13.54
N TYR A 844 18.25 23.38 -12.30
CA TYR A 844 18.11 21.99 -11.89
C TYR A 844 16.72 21.79 -11.28
N ASP A 845 16.15 20.59 -11.38
CA ASP A 845 14.88 20.26 -10.71
C ASP A 845 15.13 19.93 -9.23
N ILE A 846 14.07 19.61 -8.50
CA ILE A 846 14.14 19.36 -7.04
C ILE A 846 14.95 18.09 -6.69
N LEU A 847 15.25 17.24 -7.68
CA LEU A 847 16.06 16.02 -7.56
C LEU A 847 17.52 16.24 -8.01
N GLY A 848 17.93 17.51 -8.18
CA GLY A 848 19.27 17.88 -8.62
C GLY A 848 19.58 17.53 -10.08
N ASN A 849 18.60 17.10 -10.89
CA ASN A 849 18.84 16.81 -12.30
C ASN A 849 18.91 18.11 -13.08
N TYR A 850 19.88 18.19 -13.99
CA TYR A 850 19.95 19.30 -14.93
C TYR A 850 18.67 19.36 -15.76
N VAL A 851 17.95 20.48 -15.66
CA VAL A 851 16.75 20.73 -16.46
C VAL A 851 17.13 21.50 -17.71
N ARG A 852 17.80 22.65 -17.56
CA ARG A 852 18.29 23.50 -18.67
C ARG A 852 19.22 24.62 -18.21
N ASN A 853 20.00 25.18 -19.12
CA ASN A 853 20.66 26.47 -18.91
C ASN A 853 19.62 27.61 -18.89
N GLY A 854 19.72 28.51 -17.92
CA GLY A 854 18.94 29.75 -17.85
C GLY A 854 19.36 30.73 -18.95
N GLN A 855 18.40 31.46 -19.51
CA GLN A 855 18.69 32.46 -20.56
C GLN A 855 19.19 33.77 -19.95
N LYS A 856 20.27 34.31 -20.53
CA LYS A 856 20.83 35.61 -20.14
C LYS A 856 19.82 36.73 -20.43
N ASN A 857 19.49 37.55 -19.43
CA ASN A 857 18.62 38.72 -19.53
C ASN A 857 17.14 38.47 -19.94
N ALA A 858 16.53 37.36 -19.54
CA ALA A 858 15.08 37.18 -19.67
C ALA A 858 14.40 37.46 -18.32
N LEU A 859 13.75 38.62 -18.25
CA LEU A 859 12.98 39.15 -17.11
C LEU A 859 11.79 38.26 -16.74
#